data_AF-A0A971FU26-F1
#
_entry.id   AF-A0A971FU26-F1
#
_cell.length_a   1.000
_cell.length_b   1.000
_cell.length_c   1.000
_cell.angle_alpha   90.00
_cell.angle_beta   90.00
_cell.angle_gamma   90.00
#
_symmetry.space_group_name_H-M   'P 1'
#
loop_
_entity.id
_entity.type
_entity.pdbx_description
1 polymer ?
#
loop_
_entity_poly.entity_id
_entity_poly.type
_entity_poly.pdbx_seq_one_letter_code
_entity_poly.pdbx_strand_id
1 'polypeptide(L)'
;MADLEKTIIQIRETLEKSYPLLLKQCGITENGDYREPTTGFEDLRNQILPIIQADEKQLGAKEARNKFVQEASFTTLNRLVGLKVMEARELIERTYVTKSIDTGGKSEAHYLYLSRNPQANSEPGQGINTVLREVFQTLSQELPQLYNGSRYGFLPRPSETVAVIDLINSIDPDEWLKDDIIGWIYQYYNIAERRLLKDSKAKIDQSNVHYQSQQYTPSWVVKHIVDNTLGRYYLEMYPDSPLYDEIEIPIQKENLRKEREPKKLEEIKILDPACGSGNFLLYSFELLQKMYLERGYDPGEISSLILKHNLFGIDLDDRAAQLTILSLYLKARTLDRHKNRYTMNVVSADFHLSDSLELTAVRNKYRSDTTVQDFIDLIWNQLKDASAIGSLLDITGELERLKEKRKKSDVMFFSEEAWSETEINVLEDIKGAVSSNREYGEYIEQGMNFAELLIQKYDVVIANPPYLDSSDMTDEYKKFLKDRFKGFEKNLYAAFIKRCADFAVEGGCVGMITPQTYMFISSYEETRKWILNKNQLVDFAHFGLGGVFGEALVDTAVIVLEKAPPNSDDCLFFNLVKFERGNAKPKREALREGVEAIRNGKECPYVHLLNQTEFKKIPGYPFVYWISDRIRELFRKYKPLKKFANVAAGSQTSD
;
A
#
# COMPACT_ATOMS: atom_id res chain seq x y z
N MET A 1 -12.70 -12.40 -16.71
CA MET A 1 -12.79 -12.21 -15.25
C MET A 1 -13.32 -13.41 -14.47
N ALA A 2 -14.54 -13.92 -14.70
CA ALA A 2 -15.04 -15.11 -13.95
C ALA A 2 -14.18 -16.38 -14.12
N ASP A 3 -13.59 -16.56 -15.31
CA ASP A 3 -12.67 -17.68 -15.57
C ASP A 3 -11.31 -17.50 -14.89
N LEU A 4 -10.80 -16.26 -14.87
CA LEU A 4 -9.57 -15.89 -14.16
C LEU A 4 -9.70 -16.16 -12.65
N GLU A 5 -10.79 -15.72 -12.02
CA GLU A 5 -11.04 -15.99 -10.59
C GLU A 5 -10.98 -17.49 -10.28
N LYS A 6 -11.70 -18.30 -11.06
CA LYS A 6 -11.76 -19.74 -10.88
C LYS A 6 -10.37 -20.39 -11.03
N THR A 7 -9.61 -20.00 -12.04
CA THR A 7 -8.27 -20.55 -12.27
C THR A 7 -7.30 -20.17 -11.16
N ILE A 8 -7.33 -18.93 -10.66
CA ILE A 8 -6.46 -18.52 -9.53
C ILE A 8 -6.79 -19.31 -8.26
N ILE A 9 -8.07 -19.57 -7.97
CA ILE A 9 -8.48 -20.42 -6.85
C ILE A 9 -7.93 -21.84 -7.01
N GLN A 10 -8.02 -22.42 -8.22
CA GLN A 10 -7.46 -23.75 -8.49
C GLN A 10 -5.94 -23.81 -8.36
N ILE A 11 -5.23 -22.76 -8.77
CA ILE A 11 -3.77 -22.66 -8.59
C ILE A 11 -3.44 -22.64 -7.10
N ARG A 12 -4.13 -21.81 -6.30
CA ARG A 12 -3.96 -21.77 -4.85
C ARG A 12 -4.13 -23.14 -4.23
N GLU A 13 -5.24 -23.84 -4.52
CA GLU A 13 -5.50 -25.18 -4.00
C GLU A 13 -4.42 -26.20 -4.40
N THR A 14 -3.86 -26.07 -5.61
CA THR A 14 -2.81 -26.96 -6.11
C THR A 14 -1.51 -26.75 -5.33
N LEU A 15 -1.14 -25.49 -5.09
CA LEU A 15 0.04 -25.12 -4.32
C LEU A 15 -0.09 -25.48 -2.84
N GLU A 16 -1.23 -25.18 -2.22
CA GLU A 16 -1.52 -25.51 -0.82
C GLU A 16 -1.64 -27.02 -0.57
N LYS A 17 -1.81 -27.85 -1.61
CA LYS A 17 -1.65 -29.32 -1.52
C LYS A 17 -0.19 -29.76 -1.64
N SER A 18 0.62 -29.05 -2.44
CA SER A 18 2.03 -29.38 -2.68
C SER A 18 2.91 -29.15 -1.45
N TYR A 19 2.86 -27.95 -0.86
CA TYR A 19 3.79 -27.58 0.21
C TYR A 19 3.67 -28.43 1.49
N PRO A 20 2.47 -28.80 1.96
CA PRO A 20 2.36 -29.72 3.09
C PRO A 20 3.08 -31.05 2.87
N LEU A 21 3.03 -31.57 1.63
CA LEU A 21 3.71 -32.80 1.25
C LEU A 21 5.23 -32.60 1.15
N LEU A 22 5.67 -31.46 0.65
CA LEU A 22 7.08 -31.07 0.63
C LEU A 22 7.66 -30.96 2.05
N LEU A 23 6.95 -30.27 2.95
CA LEU A 23 7.32 -30.15 4.36
C LEU A 23 7.41 -31.52 5.04
N LYS A 24 6.46 -32.42 4.75
CA LYS A 24 6.49 -33.79 5.25
C LYS A 24 7.74 -34.54 4.77
N GLN A 25 8.18 -34.35 3.53
CA GLN A 25 9.43 -34.92 3.01
C GLN A 25 10.66 -34.32 3.69
N CYS A 26 10.62 -33.04 4.07
CA CYS A 26 11.64 -32.40 4.91
C CYS A 26 11.56 -32.81 6.38
N GLY A 27 10.64 -33.70 6.79
CA GLY A 27 10.50 -34.15 8.18
C GLY A 27 9.79 -33.13 9.09
N ILE A 28 9.01 -32.20 8.54
CA ILE A 28 8.24 -31.18 9.28
C ILE A 28 6.76 -31.59 9.23
N THR A 29 6.24 -32.08 10.35
CA THR A 29 4.92 -32.71 10.41
C THR A 29 3.78 -31.72 10.62
N GLU A 30 2.53 -32.15 10.41
CA GLU A 30 1.33 -31.30 10.58
C GLU A 30 1.12 -30.80 12.01
N ASN A 31 1.63 -31.53 13.01
CA ASN A 31 1.56 -31.13 14.42
C ASN A 31 2.70 -30.17 14.83
N GLY A 32 3.61 -29.84 13.91
CA GLY A 32 4.82 -29.06 14.22
C GLY A 32 5.99 -29.87 14.75
N ASP A 33 5.87 -31.20 14.84
CA ASP A 33 6.99 -32.04 15.27
C ASP A 33 8.02 -32.21 14.14
N TYR A 34 9.29 -32.29 14.55
CA TYR A 34 10.43 -32.52 13.66
C TYR A 34 10.87 -33.99 13.68
N ARG A 35 10.96 -34.61 12.51
CA ARG A 35 11.46 -35.97 12.28
C ARG A 35 12.62 -35.93 11.28
N GLU A 36 13.30 -37.06 11.10
CA GLU A 36 14.30 -37.20 10.04
C GLU A 36 13.67 -36.92 8.66
N PRO A 37 14.34 -36.14 7.79
CA PRO A 37 13.88 -35.94 6.42
C PRO A 37 13.93 -37.24 5.61
N THR A 38 13.14 -37.31 4.55
CA THR A 38 13.29 -38.34 3.53
C THR A 38 14.62 -38.14 2.81
N THR A 39 15.31 -39.22 2.45
CA THR A 39 16.58 -39.16 1.71
C THR A 39 16.48 -38.26 0.47
N GLY A 40 17.40 -37.30 0.34
CA GLY A 40 17.43 -36.30 -0.73
C GLY A 40 16.74 -34.97 -0.41
N PHE A 41 16.16 -34.82 0.78
CA PHE A 41 15.51 -33.59 1.25
C PHE A 41 16.25 -32.89 2.40
N GLU A 42 17.46 -33.36 2.76
CA GLU A 42 18.28 -32.82 3.83
C GLU A 42 18.66 -31.35 3.56
N ASP A 43 19.13 -31.03 2.35
CA ASP A 43 19.51 -29.67 1.98
C ASP A 43 18.31 -28.71 1.98
N LEU A 44 17.16 -29.19 1.50
CA LEU A 44 15.93 -28.39 1.49
C LEU A 44 15.42 -28.16 2.92
N ARG A 45 15.51 -29.16 3.79
CA ARG A 45 15.20 -29.02 5.22
C ARG A 45 16.10 -27.98 5.88
N ASN A 46 17.40 -28.01 5.61
CA ASN A 46 18.36 -27.06 6.19
C ASN A 46 18.07 -25.61 5.80
N GLN A 47 17.41 -25.40 4.65
CA GLN A 47 16.96 -24.07 4.22
C GLN A 47 15.61 -23.68 4.85
N ILE A 48 14.62 -24.59 4.86
CA ILE A 48 13.25 -24.29 5.32
C ILE A 48 13.12 -24.21 6.84
N LEU A 49 13.81 -25.10 7.57
CA LEU A 49 13.60 -25.27 9.00
C LEU A 49 13.91 -23.99 9.82
N PRO A 50 15.00 -23.24 9.57
CA PRO A 50 15.28 -22.00 10.30
C PRO A 50 14.18 -20.95 10.13
N ILE A 51 13.58 -20.86 8.94
CA ILE A 51 12.48 -19.93 8.63
C ILE A 51 11.26 -20.26 9.48
N ILE A 52 10.84 -21.53 9.48
CA ILE A 52 9.69 -21.97 10.27
C ILE A 52 9.97 -21.73 11.75
N GLN A 53 11.14 -22.14 12.26
CA GLN A 53 11.52 -21.96 13.66
C GLN A 53 11.56 -20.49 14.10
N ALA A 54 11.87 -19.55 13.19
CA ALA A 54 11.78 -18.13 13.48
C ALA A 54 10.31 -17.71 13.73
N ASP A 55 9.39 -18.14 12.87
CA ASP A 55 7.95 -17.89 13.02
C ASP A 55 7.34 -18.62 14.24
N GLU A 56 7.84 -19.82 14.59
CA GLU A 56 7.34 -20.63 15.72
C GLU A 56 7.44 -19.92 17.06
N LYS A 57 8.49 -19.09 17.25
CA LYS A 57 8.71 -18.33 18.48
C LYS A 57 7.56 -17.38 18.82
N GLN A 58 6.78 -16.97 17.82
CA GLN A 58 5.68 -16.02 17.96
C GLN A 58 4.31 -16.69 17.82
N LEU A 59 4.18 -17.57 16.83
CA LEU A 59 2.87 -18.09 16.41
C LEU A 59 2.55 -19.47 17.01
N GLY A 60 3.57 -20.21 17.46
CA GLY A 60 3.46 -21.63 17.73
C GLY A 60 3.73 -22.49 16.49
N ALA A 61 4.02 -23.77 16.72
CA ALA A 61 4.55 -24.67 15.70
C ALA A 61 3.60 -24.90 14.52
N LYS A 62 2.31 -25.10 14.82
CA LYS A 62 1.29 -25.38 13.81
C LYS A 62 1.00 -24.15 12.94
N GLU A 63 0.88 -22.99 13.57
CA GLU A 63 0.59 -21.72 12.93
C GLU A 63 1.77 -21.25 12.05
N ALA A 64 3.00 -21.39 12.53
CA ALA A 64 4.21 -21.12 11.74
C ALA A 64 4.30 -22.00 10.48
N ARG A 65 4.00 -23.30 10.62
CA ARG A 65 3.93 -24.22 9.48
C ARG A 65 2.88 -23.78 8.45
N ASN A 66 1.69 -23.38 8.92
CA ASN A 66 0.62 -22.92 8.03
C ASN A 66 0.98 -21.61 7.33
N LYS A 67 1.60 -20.66 8.05
CA LYS A 67 2.15 -19.43 7.46
C LYS A 67 3.13 -19.76 6.34
N PHE A 68 4.09 -20.68 6.57
CA PHE A 68 5.02 -21.10 5.52
C PHE A 68 4.31 -21.63 4.27
N VAL A 69 3.28 -22.48 4.43
CA VAL A 69 2.51 -23.02 3.30
C VAL A 69 1.82 -21.89 2.52
N GLN A 70 1.16 -20.95 3.20
CA GLN A 70 0.46 -19.83 2.59
C GLN A 70 1.43 -18.92 1.82
N GLU A 71 2.53 -18.54 2.47
CA GLU A 71 3.52 -17.62 1.92
C GLU A 71 4.30 -18.23 0.75
N ALA A 72 4.68 -19.52 0.84
CA ALA A 72 5.39 -20.19 -0.23
C ALA A 72 4.50 -20.41 -1.46
N SER A 73 3.22 -20.76 -1.23
CA SER A 73 2.22 -20.86 -2.29
C SER A 73 2.06 -19.53 -3.02
N PHE A 74 1.88 -18.45 -2.26
CA PHE A 74 1.69 -17.13 -2.82
C PHE A 74 2.94 -16.64 -3.59
N THR A 75 4.12 -16.80 -3.00
CA THR A 75 5.39 -16.43 -3.62
C THR A 75 5.61 -17.16 -4.95
N THR A 76 5.29 -18.45 -5.02
CA THR A 76 5.41 -19.22 -6.27
C THR A 76 4.46 -18.70 -7.34
N LEU A 77 3.20 -18.43 -6.98
CA LEU A 77 2.25 -17.84 -7.92
C LEU A 77 2.80 -16.52 -8.48
N ASN A 78 3.26 -15.60 -7.63
CA ASN A 78 3.78 -14.31 -8.05
C ASN A 78 5.00 -14.42 -8.97
N ARG A 79 5.93 -15.33 -8.68
CA ARG A 79 7.12 -15.53 -9.52
C ARG A 79 6.75 -16.05 -10.92
N LEU A 80 5.81 -16.99 -10.99
CA LEU A 80 5.32 -17.55 -12.26
C LEU A 80 4.47 -16.55 -13.04
N VAL A 81 3.62 -15.78 -12.36
CA VAL A 81 2.84 -14.69 -12.94
C VAL A 81 3.77 -13.60 -13.48
N GLY A 82 4.79 -13.20 -12.72
CA GLY A 82 5.79 -12.24 -13.18
C GLY A 82 6.49 -12.70 -14.45
N LEU A 83 6.90 -13.98 -14.52
CA LEU A 83 7.43 -14.58 -15.76
C LEU A 83 6.41 -14.52 -16.89
N LYS A 84 5.18 -14.97 -16.66
CA LYS A 84 4.13 -15.00 -17.69
C LYS A 84 3.82 -13.61 -18.25
N VAL A 85 3.75 -12.59 -17.40
CA VAL A 85 3.53 -11.19 -17.81
C VAL A 85 4.74 -10.66 -18.57
N MET A 86 5.96 -10.95 -18.14
CA MET A 86 7.17 -10.59 -18.88
C MET A 86 7.22 -11.24 -20.26
N GLU A 87 6.81 -12.51 -20.39
CA GLU A 87 6.72 -13.22 -21.67
C GLU A 87 5.67 -12.59 -22.58
N ALA A 88 4.46 -12.34 -22.06
CA ALA A 88 3.36 -11.76 -22.82
C ALA A 88 3.69 -10.35 -23.33
N ARG A 89 4.47 -9.58 -22.56
CA ARG A 89 4.92 -8.22 -22.90
C ARG A 89 6.27 -8.18 -23.61
N GLU A 90 6.82 -9.34 -24.01
CA GLU A 90 8.11 -9.46 -24.71
C GLU A 90 9.29 -8.80 -23.97
N LEU A 91 9.26 -8.83 -22.63
CA LEU A 91 10.29 -8.25 -21.77
C LEU A 91 11.46 -9.21 -21.50
N ILE A 92 11.28 -10.49 -21.85
CA ILE A 92 12.30 -11.54 -21.82
C ILE A 92 12.33 -12.29 -23.15
N GLU A 93 13.51 -12.75 -23.55
CA GLU A 93 13.75 -13.30 -24.89
C GLU A 93 13.13 -14.69 -25.11
N ARG A 94 12.92 -15.46 -24.04
CA ARG A 94 12.47 -16.85 -24.12
C ARG A 94 11.30 -17.08 -23.20
N THR A 95 10.47 -18.06 -23.57
CA THR A 95 9.38 -18.52 -22.73
C THR A 95 9.86 -19.57 -21.73
N TYR A 96 9.41 -19.44 -20.49
CA TYR A 96 9.65 -20.31 -19.35
C TYR A 96 8.33 -20.91 -18.84
N VAL A 97 7.24 -20.15 -18.90
CA VAL A 97 5.89 -20.54 -18.49
C VAL A 97 4.99 -20.78 -19.69
N THR A 98 5.04 -19.93 -20.71
CA THR A 98 4.18 -20.03 -21.90
C THR A 98 4.48 -21.29 -22.68
N LYS A 99 3.46 -22.14 -22.86
CA LYS A 99 3.57 -23.41 -23.60
C LYS A 99 3.27 -23.20 -25.08
N SER A 100 3.98 -23.92 -25.95
CA SER A 100 3.72 -23.96 -27.40
C SER A 100 3.50 -25.39 -27.89
N ILE A 101 2.72 -25.54 -28.96
CA ILE A 101 2.54 -26.81 -29.67
C ILE A 101 3.84 -27.22 -30.36
N ASP A 102 4.59 -26.26 -30.88
CA ASP A 102 5.85 -26.49 -31.63
C ASP A 102 6.94 -27.10 -30.75
N THR A 103 6.88 -26.87 -29.44
CA THR A 103 7.78 -27.39 -28.41
C THR A 103 7.19 -28.64 -27.72
N GLY A 104 6.13 -29.23 -28.27
CA GLY A 104 5.47 -30.41 -27.71
C GLY A 104 4.77 -30.14 -26.37
N GLY A 105 4.09 -28.99 -26.25
CA GLY A 105 3.34 -28.58 -25.06
C GLY A 105 4.22 -28.11 -23.90
N LYS A 106 5.42 -27.61 -24.19
CA LYS A 106 6.40 -27.10 -23.20
C LYS A 106 6.72 -25.64 -23.46
N SER A 107 7.31 -24.96 -22.50
CA SER A 107 7.95 -23.68 -22.79
C SER A 107 9.26 -23.89 -23.56
N GLU A 108 9.72 -22.86 -24.26
CA GLU A 108 10.95 -22.93 -25.05
C GLU A 108 12.16 -23.33 -24.19
N ALA A 109 12.32 -22.69 -23.03
CA ALA A 109 13.40 -22.99 -22.10
C ALA A 109 13.32 -24.44 -21.58
N HIS A 110 12.11 -24.94 -21.29
CA HIS A 110 11.92 -26.32 -20.82
C HIS A 110 12.23 -27.34 -21.92
N TYR A 111 11.81 -27.07 -23.16
CA TYR A 111 12.13 -27.90 -24.32
C TYR A 111 13.64 -27.98 -24.58
N LEU A 112 14.33 -26.84 -24.55
CA LEU A 112 15.79 -26.78 -24.73
C LEU A 112 16.54 -27.51 -23.60
N TYR A 113 16.07 -27.39 -22.36
CA TYR A 113 16.64 -28.11 -21.23
C TYR A 113 16.57 -29.62 -21.42
N LEU A 114 15.41 -30.16 -21.83
CA LEU A 114 15.23 -31.59 -22.07
C LEU A 114 16.02 -32.11 -23.26
N SER A 115 16.19 -31.28 -24.28
CA SER A 115 17.04 -31.62 -25.44
C SER A 115 18.51 -31.79 -25.02
N ARG A 116 18.96 -31.05 -24.01
CA ARG A 116 20.32 -31.13 -23.45
C ARG A 116 20.45 -32.18 -22.34
N ASN A 117 19.34 -32.54 -21.69
CA ASN A 117 19.29 -33.46 -20.55
C ASN A 117 18.25 -34.57 -20.78
N PRO A 118 18.46 -35.50 -21.73
CA PRO A 118 17.47 -36.52 -22.05
C PRO A 118 17.03 -37.37 -20.86
N GLN A 119 17.92 -37.60 -19.89
CA GLN A 119 17.65 -38.33 -18.65
C GLN A 119 16.55 -37.70 -17.79
N ALA A 120 16.36 -36.38 -17.87
CA ALA A 120 15.33 -35.68 -17.11
C ALA A 120 13.90 -36.02 -17.60
N ASN A 121 13.73 -36.62 -18.79
CA ASN A 121 12.40 -37.01 -19.28
C ASN A 121 11.70 -38.04 -18.39
N SER A 122 12.46 -38.90 -17.70
CA SER A 122 11.92 -39.90 -16.76
C SER A 122 11.67 -39.35 -15.36
N GLU A 123 12.10 -38.12 -15.07
CA GLU A 123 11.92 -37.52 -13.75
C GLU A 123 10.53 -36.85 -13.62
N PRO A 124 9.92 -36.84 -12.42
CA PRO A 124 8.73 -36.06 -12.16
C PRO A 124 8.93 -34.58 -12.53
N GLY A 125 7.99 -34.00 -13.27
CA GLY A 125 8.06 -32.62 -13.76
C GLY A 125 9.14 -32.36 -14.82
N GLN A 126 9.86 -33.39 -15.27
CA GLN A 126 10.80 -33.33 -16.39
C GLN A 126 11.85 -32.21 -16.26
N GLY A 127 12.38 -31.98 -15.05
CA GLY A 127 13.38 -30.94 -14.79
C GLY A 127 12.88 -29.49 -14.78
N ILE A 128 11.57 -29.23 -14.83
CA ILE A 128 11.01 -27.86 -14.86
C ILE A 128 11.49 -26.99 -13.69
N ASN A 129 11.61 -27.56 -12.48
CA ASN A 129 12.07 -26.80 -11.32
C ASN A 129 13.54 -26.39 -11.42
N THR A 130 14.34 -27.09 -12.22
CA THR A 130 15.73 -26.67 -12.50
C THR A 130 15.74 -25.48 -13.43
N VAL A 131 14.96 -25.54 -14.52
CA VAL A 131 14.78 -24.43 -15.48
C VAL A 131 14.29 -23.16 -14.78
N LEU A 132 13.29 -23.28 -13.90
CA LEU A 132 12.76 -22.15 -13.14
C LEU A 132 13.79 -21.56 -12.17
N ARG A 133 14.58 -22.40 -11.49
CA ARG A 133 15.64 -21.92 -10.59
C ARG A 133 16.70 -21.10 -11.33
N GLU A 134 17.10 -21.53 -12.52
CA GLU A 134 18.09 -20.80 -13.34
C GLU A 134 17.58 -19.42 -13.77
N VAL A 135 16.33 -19.32 -14.21
CA VAL A 135 15.76 -18.01 -14.59
C VAL A 135 15.50 -17.13 -13.38
N PHE A 136 15.05 -17.68 -12.24
CA PHE A 136 14.90 -16.90 -11.01
C PHE A 136 16.24 -16.36 -10.52
N GLN A 137 17.33 -17.14 -10.62
CA GLN A 137 18.67 -16.66 -10.29
C GLN A 137 19.15 -15.55 -11.24
N THR A 138 18.72 -15.57 -12.50
CA THR A 138 19.04 -14.49 -13.45
C THR A 138 18.25 -13.23 -13.10
N LEU A 139 16.93 -13.37 -12.91
CA LEU A 139 16.04 -12.28 -12.58
C LEU A 139 16.28 -11.69 -11.20
N SER A 140 16.90 -12.44 -10.28
CA SER A 140 17.27 -11.94 -8.96
C SER A 140 18.29 -10.79 -9.02
N GLN A 141 19.03 -10.65 -10.12
CA GLN A 141 19.94 -9.52 -10.33
C GLN A 141 19.17 -8.23 -10.68
N GLU A 142 18.01 -8.35 -11.31
CA GLU A 142 17.18 -7.23 -11.76
C GLU A 142 16.08 -6.88 -10.73
N LEU A 143 15.45 -7.91 -10.15
CA LEU A 143 14.33 -7.81 -9.20
C LEU A 143 14.56 -8.77 -8.01
N PRO A 144 15.52 -8.47 -7.12
CA PRO A 144 15.88 -9.35 -6.01
C PRO A 144 14.72 -9.56 -5.02
N GLN A 145 13.88 -8.57 -4.78
CA GLN A 145 12.80 -8.64 -3.79
C GLN A 145 11.80 -9.77 -4.09
N LEU A 146 11.61 -10.11 -5.37
CA LEU A 146 10.74 -11.21 -5.78
C LEU A 146 11.53 -12.50 -6.05
N TYR A 147 12.65 -12.42 -6.76
CA TYR A 147 13.34 -13.59 -7.32
C TYR A 147 14.62 -14.01 -6.58
N ASN A 148 15.24 -13.11 -5.79
CA ASN A 148 16.32 -13.49 -4.90
C ASN A 148 15.74 -14.03 -3.61
N GLY A 149 16.13 -15.25 -3.21
CA GLY A 149 16.17 -15.67 -1.81
C GLY A 149 14.96 -15.38 -0.90
N SER A 150 13.78 -15.05 -1.45
CA SER A 150 12.67 -14.60 -0.61
C SER A 150 12.39 -15.67 0.42
N ARG A 151 12.07 -15.24 1.64
CA ARG A 151 11.95 -16.12 2.80
C ARG A 151 11.15 -17.38 2.50
N TYR A 152 10.11 -17.28 1.68
CA TYR A 152 9.23 -18.39 1.30
C TYR A 152 9.36 -18.82 -0.17
N GLY A 153 10.43 -18.40 -0.85
CA GLY A 153 10.71 -18.58 -2.28
C GLY A 153 11.12 -19.99 -2.70
N PHE A 154 10.48 -21.02 -2.16
CA PHE A 154 10.73 -22.41 -2.51
C PHE A 154 9.77 -22.86 -3.61
N LEU A 155 10.27 -23.59 -4.60
CA LEU A 155 9.39 -24.18 -5.63
C LEU A 155 8.57 -25.34 -5.04
N PRO A 156 7.32 -25.54 -5.50
CA PRO A 156 6.52 -26.70 -5.13
C PRO A 156 7.13 -27.97 -5.72
N ARG A 157 6.51 -29.12 -5.45
CA ARG A 157 6.96 -30.38 -6.04
C ARG A 157 6.81 -30.31 -7.58
N PRO A 158 7.70 -30.96 -8.34
CA PRO A 158 7.76 -30.78 -9.79
C PRO A 158 6.45 -31.05 -10.54
N SER A 159 5.67 -32.06 -10.12
CA SER A 159 4.37 -32.37 -10.74
C SER A 159 3.36 -31.25 -10.55
N GLU A 160 3.27 -30.68 -9.34
CA GLU A 160 2.41 -29.53 -9.08
C GLU A 160 2.92 -28.26 -9.76
N THR A 161 4.23 -28.06 -9.94
CA THR A 161 4.76 -26.97 -10.78
C THR A 161 4.21 -27.04 -12.20
N VAL A 162 4.24 -28.23 -12.83
CA VAL A 162 3.69 -28.41 -14.18
C VAL A 162 2.20 -28.11 -14.22
N ALA A 163 1.44 -28.62 -13.25
CA ALA A 163 0.00 -28.39 -13.16
C ALA A 163 -0.35 -26.91 -13.01
N VAL A 164 0.42 -26.16 -12.20
CA VAL A 164 0.24 -24.71 -12.06
C VAL A 164 0.56 -23.97 -13.36
N ILE A 165 1.64 -24.36 -14.07
CA ILE A 165 1.95 -23.79 -15.38
C ILE A 165 0.83 -24.09 -16.38
N ASP A 166 0.23 -25.28 -16.36
CA ASP A 166 -0.92 -25.63 -17.21
C ASP A 166 -2.12 -24.74 -16.93
N LEU A 167 -2.45 -24.51 -15.65
CA LEU A 167 -3.51 -23.60 -15.25
C LEU A 167 -3.22 -22.15 -15.70
N ILE A 168 -1.97 -21.68 -15.58
CA ILE A 168 -1.59 -20.35 -16.08
C ILE A 168 -1.80 -20.25 -17.60
N ASN A 169 -1.50 -21.30 -18.35
CA ASN A 169 -1.70 -21.33 -19.81
C ASN A 169 -3.16 -21.54 -20.23
N SER A 170 -4.07 -21.89 -19.31
CA SER A 170 -5.50 -21.95 -19.62
C SER A 170 -6.18 -20.58 -19.56
N ILE A 171 -5.51 -19.56 -19.01
CA ILE A 171 -6.01 -18.18 -18.98
C ILE A 171 -5.80 -17.55 -20.37
N ASP A 172 -6.81 -16.82 -20.83
CA ASP A 172 -6.79 -16.08 -22.09
C ASP A 172 -5.50 -15.23 -22.22
N PRO A 173 -4.72 -15.38 -23.31
CA PRO A 173 -3.50 -14.61 -23.55
C PRO A 173 -3.67 -13.09 -23.37
N ASP A 174 -4.81 -12.53 -23.76
CA ASP A 174 -5.04 -11.08 -23.73
C ASP A 174 -5.17 -10.54 -22.30
N GLU A 175 -5.51 -11.38 -21.32
CA GLU A 175 -5.56 -10.99 -19.90
C GLU A 175 -4.16 -10.61 -19.38
N TRP A 176 -3.10 -11.25 -19.87
CA TRP A 176 -1.71 -10.98 -19.45
C TRP A 176 -1.16 -9.64 -19.95
N LEU A 177 -1.83 -9.02 -20.91
CA LEU A 177 -1.48 -7.70 -21.45
C LEU A 177 -2.10 -6.55 -20.64
N LYS A 178 -3.10 -6.84 -19.79
CA LYS A 178 -3.76 -5.82 -18.97
C LYS A 178 -2.85 -5.30 -17.87
N ASP A 179 -2.97 -4.02 -17.54
CA ASP A 179 -2.16 -3.38 -16.50
C ASP A 179 -2.60 -3.73 -15.06
N ASP A 180 -3.86 -4.16 -14.88
CA ASP A 180 -4.45 -4.49 -13.58
C ASP A 180 -4.46 -6.00 -13.27
N ILE A 181 -3.92 -6.85 -14.16
CA ILE A 181 -3.97 -8.31 -14.03
C ILE A 181 -3.36 -8.82 -12.71
N ILE A 182 -2.24 -8.22 -12.30
CA ILE A 182 -1.54 -8.58 -11.05
C ILE A 182 -2.40 -8.27 -9.82
N GLY A 183 -3.08 -7.11 -9.83
CA GLY A 183 -4.02 -6.73 -8.78
C GLY A 183 -5.22 -7.67 -8.67
N TRP A 184 -5.76 -8.11 -9.81
CA TRP A 184 -6.86 -9.10 -9.84
C TRP A 184 -6.42 -10.46 -9.33
N ILE A 185 -5.24 -10.94 -9.73
CA ILE A 185 -4.68 -12.22 -9.25
C ILE A 185 -4.56 -12.20 -7.73
N TYR A 186 -4.02 -11.12 -7.16
CA TYR A 186 -3.93 -10.94 -5.71
C TYR A 186 -5.30 -11.03 -5.02
N GLN A 187 -6.27 -10.27 -5.53
CA GLN A 187 -7.61 -10.24 -4.98
C GLN A 187 -8.26 -11.62 -5.01
N TYR A 188 -8.16 -12.33 -6.13
CA TYR A 188 -8.75 -13.66 -6.31
C TYR A 188 -8.07 -14.72 -5.45
N TYR A 189 -6.75 -14.64 -5.29
CA TYR A 189 -6.01 -15.56 -4.42
C TYR A 189 -6.52 -15.50 -2.97
N ASN A 190 -6.82 -14.31 -2.47
CA ASN A 190 -7.24 -14.10 -1.07
C ASN A 190 -8.75 -14.31 -0.82
N ILE A 191 -9.56 -14.64 -1.84
CA ILE A 191 -11.03 -14.81 -1.66
C ILE A 191 -11.36 -15.85 -0.58
N ALA A 192 -10.64 -16.97 -0.54
CA ALA A 192 -10.91 -18.05 0.41
C ALA A 192 -10.74 -17.59 1.85
N GLU A 193 -9.61 -16.95 2.18
CA GLU A 193 -9.36 -16.41 3.52
C GLU A 193 -10.37 -15.32 3.89
N ARG A 194 -10.71 -14.42 2.96
CA ARG A 194 -11.70 -13.39 3.22
C ARG A 194 -13.08 -13.97 3.55
N ARG A 195 -13.49 -15.05 2.88
CA ARG A 195 -14.74 -15.76 3.20
C ARG A 195 -14.66 -16.42 4.58
N LEU A 196 -13.56 -17.13 4.88
CA LEU A 196 -13.36 -17.76 6.19
C LEU A 196 -13.40 -16.75 7.34
N LEU A 197 -12.72 -15.60 7.21
CA LEU A 197 -12.77 -14.54 8.21
C LEU A 197 -14.20 -14.02 8.40
N LYS A 198 -14.90 -13.70 7.31
CA LYS A 198 -16.28 -13.20 7.36
C LYS A 198 -17.24 -14.20 8.00
N ASP A 199 -17.11 -15.48 7.65
CA ASP A 199 -17.98 -16.55 8.15
C ASP A 199 -17.71 -16.85 9.64
N SER A 200 -16.45 -16.73 10.07
CA SER A 200 -16.07 -16.95 11.47
C SER A 200 -16.62 -15.90 12.44
N LYS A 201 -16.96 -14.70 11.93
CA LYS A 201 -17.28 -13.50 12.74
C LYS A 201 -16.23 -13.20 13.82
N ALA A 202 -15.00 -13.69 13.63
CA ALA A 202 -13.90 -13.40 14.53
C ALA A 202 -13.64 -11.89 14.55
N LYS A 203 -13.33 -11.36 15.73
CA LYS A 203 -12.86 -9.98 15.83
C LYS A 203 -11.54 -9.84 15.07
N ILE A 204 -11.37 -8.67 14.50
CA ILE A 204 -10.21 -8.31 13.70
C ILE A 204 -9.15 -7.76 14.64
N ASP A 205 -7.95 -8.24 14.46
CA ASP A 205 -6.77 -7.82 15.18
C ASP A 205 -5.63 -7.50 14.20
N GLN A 206 -4.48 -7.28 14.79
CA GLN A 206 -3.24 -6.93 14.14
C GLN A 206 -2.76 -7.99 13.12
N SER A 207 -3.08 -9.26 13.34
CA SER A 207 -2.64 -10.38 12.51
C SER A 207 -3.49 -10.62 11.27
N ASN A 208 -4.69 -10.02 11.20
CA ASN A 208 -5.68 -10.36 10.17
C ASN A 208 -6.38 -9.15 9.52
N VAL A 209 -6.00 -7.92 9.91
CA VAL A 209 -6.56 -6.66 9.37
C VAL A 209 -6.35 -6.51 7.87
N HIS A 210 -5.26 -7.05 7.31
CA HIS A 210 -4.97 -7.00 5.88
C HIS A 210 -5.99 -7.75 5.02
N TYR A 211 -6.70 -8.74 5.56
CA TYR A 211 -7.76 -9.45 4.81
C TYR A 211 -9.04 -8.62 4.66
N GLN A 212 -9.28 -7.64 5.53
CA GLN A 212 -10.45 -6.77 5.50
C GLN A 212 -10.33 -5.66 4.46
N SER A 213 -9.11 -5.15 4.24
CA SER A 213 -8.83 -3.93 3.46
C SER A 213 -8.53 -4.14 1.98
N GLN A 214 -8.65 -5.35 1.45
CA GLN A 214 -8.34 -5.66 0.05
C GLN A 214 -9.50 -5.34 -0.89
N GLN A 215 -9.67 -4.05 -1.24
CA GLN A 215 -10.53 -3.62 -2.35
C GLN A 215 -9.70 -2.84 -3.37
N TYR A 216 -9.76 -3.27 -4.62
CA TYR A 216 -9.11 -2.58 -5.73
C TYR A 216 -9.78 -1.21 -5.95
N THR A 217 -9.02 -0.12 -5.78
CA THR A 217 -9.50 1.23 -6.08
C THR A 217 -9.66 1.38 -7.59
N PRO A 218 -10.87 1.69 -8.10
CA PRO A 218 -11.09 1.84 -9.54
C PRO A 218 -10.19 2.92 -10.16
N SER A 219 -9.69 2.68 -11.37
CA SER A 219 -8.74 3.56 -12.05
C SER A 219 -9.20 5.01 -12.18
N TRP A 220 -10.50 5.26 -12.37
CA TRP A 220 -11.06 6.62 -12.45
C TRP A 220 -11.04 7.38 -11.12
N VAL A 221 -11.14 6.68 -9.99
CA VAL A 221 -10.98 7.27 -8.66
C VAL A 221 -9.51 7.56 -8.38
N VAL A 222 -8.63 6.61 -8.72
CA VAL A 222 -7.17 6.77 -8.61
C VAL A 222 -6.72 7.99 -9.41
N LYS A 223 -7.14 8.09 -10.68
CA LYS A 223 -6.89 9.23 -11.56
C LYS A 223 -7.36 10.54 -10.93
N HIS A 224 -8.60 10.60 -10.46
CA HIS A 224 -9.15 11.82 -9.85
C HIS A 224 -8.32 12.29 -8.64
N ILE A 225 -7.92 11.36 -7.77
CA ILE A 225 -7.10 11.67 -6.59
C ILE A 225 -5.69 12.14 -7.01
N VAL A 226 -5.01 11.41 -7.90
CA VAL A 226 -3.63 11.74 -8.30
C VAL A 226 -3.58 13.05 -9.09
N ASP A 227 -4.53 13.28 -10.00
CA ASP A 227 -4.61 14.53 -10.75
C ASP A 227 -4.86 15.73 -9.82
N ASN A 228 -5.74 15.59 -8.83
CA ASN A 228 -6.03 16.66 -7.86
C ASN A 228 -5.00 16.78 -6.72
N THR A 229 -4.01 15.90 -6.66
CA THR A 229 -2.88 15.99 -5.74
C THR A 229 -1.58 16.26 -6.50
N LEU A 230 -0.91 15.24 -7.02
CA LEU A 230 0.35 15.35 -7.76
C LEU A 230 0.23 16.21 -9.02
N GLY A 231 -0.84 16.02 -9.81
CA GLY A 231 -1.06 16.80 -11.03
C GLY A 231 -1.23 18.29 -10.74
N ARG A 232 -2.10 18.61 -9.78
CA ARG A 232 -2.30 19.96 -9.26
C ARG A 232 -1.00 20.55 -8.70
N TYR A 233 -0.28 19.81 -7.87
CA TYR A 233 1.00 20.23 -7.29
C TYR A 233 2.01 20.62 -8.38
N TYR A 234 2.07 19.86 -9.48
CA TYR A 234 2.93 20.20 -10.62
C TYR A 234 2.45 21.44 -11.39
N LEU A 235 1.15 21.55 -11.65
CA LEU A 235 0.56 22.70 -12.34
C LEU A 235 0.65 24.00 -11.53
N GLU A 236 0.68 23.92 -10.21
CA GLU A 236 0.94 25.05 -9.31
C GLU A 236 2.43 25.48 -9.30
N MET A 237 3.36 24.63 -9.73
CA MET A 237 4.75 25.01 -10.01
C MET A 237 4.93 25.53 -11.44
N TYR A 238 4.21 24.94 -12.40
CA TYR A 238 4.32 25.22 -13.84
C TYR A 238 2.94 25.48 -14.47
N PRO A 239 2.31 26.66 -14.24
CA PRO A 239 0.95 26.94 -14.72
C PRO A 239 0.78 26.91 -16.24
N ASP A 240 1.85 27.20 -16.98
CA ASP A 240 1.86 27.21 -18.45
C ASP A 240 2.11 25.82 -19.07
N SER A 241 2.23 24.77 -18.26
CA SER A 241 2.49 23.41 -18.75
C SER A 241 1.38 22.94 -19.70
N PRO A 242 1.74 22.29 -20.84
CA PRO A 242 0.77 21.66 -21.72
C PRO A 242 0.04 20.49 -21.06
N LEU A 243 0.57 19.92 -19.95
CA LEU A 243 -0.09 18.83 -19.23
C LEU A 243 -1.41 19.25 -18.59
N TYR A 244 -1.70 20.54 -18.49
CA TYR A 244 -3.04 21.03 -18.12
C TYR A 244 -4.15 20.37 -18.96
N ASP A 245 -3.90 20.08 -20.24
CA ASP A 245 -4.88 19.45 -21.14
C ASP A 245 -5.12 17.96 -20.85
N GLU A 246 -4.20 17.29 -20.15
CA GLU A 246 -4.29 15.88 -19.79
C GLU A 246 -4.70 15.64 -18.32
N ILE A 247 -4.36 16.58 -17.44
CA ILE A 247 -4.65 16.54 -16.00
C ILE A 247 -6.08 17.06 -15.76
N GLU A 248 -6.94 16.22 -15.16
CA GLU A 248 -8.35 16.54 -14.91
C GLU A 248 -8.53 17.23 -13.55
N ILE A 249 -8.12 18.50 -13.48
CA ILE A 249 -8.39 19.36 -12.32
C ILE A 249 -9.54 20.35 -12.59
N PRO A 250 -10.41 20.60 -11.59
CA PRO A 250 -11.53 21.53 -11.71
C PRO A 250 -11.09 22.98 -11.47
N ILE A 251 -10.09 23.45 -12.24
CA ILE A 251 -9.58 24.83 -12.18
C ILE A 251 -9.55 25.39 -13.61
N GLN A 252 -10.12 26.58 -13.80
CA GLN A 252 -10.00 27.33 -15.07
C GLN A 252 -8.54 27.72 -15.31
N LYS A 253 -8.07 27.63 -16.56
CA LYS A 253 -6.67 27.89 -16.91
C LYS A 253 -6.21 29.28 -16.48
N GLU A 254 -7.09 30.28 -16.58
CA GLU A 254 -6.83 31.67 -16.20
C GLU A 254 -6.71 31.86 -14.68
N ASN A 255 -7.28 30.93 -13.90
CA ASN A 255 -7.20 30.92 -12.45
C ASN A 255 -6.05 30.07 -11.92
N LEU A 256 -5.41 29.25 -12.76
CA LEU A 256 -4.22 28.49 -12.38
C LEU A 256 -3.04 29.46 -12.24
N ARG A 257 -2.43 29.49 -11.06
CA ARG A 257 -1.36 30.43 -10.73
C ARG A 257 -0.17 29.66 -10.19
N LYS A 258 0.99 30.31 -10.24
CA LYS A 258 2.18 29.81 -9.57
C LYS A 258 1.99 30.01 -8.06
N GLU A 259 1.58 28.94 -7.37
CA GLU A 259 1.41 28.92 -5.92
C GLU A 259 2.56 28.21 -5.21
N ARG A 260 3.38 27.47 -5.98
CA ARG A 260 4.53 26.70 -5.48
C ARG A 260 5.81 27.12 -6.18
N GLU A 261 6.91 27.12 -5.43
CA GLU A 261 8.22 27.29 -6.05
C GLU A 261 8.62 26.02 -6.80
N PRO A 262 9.10 26.14 -8.06
CA PRO A 262 9.58 25.02 -8.83
C PRO A 262 10.75 24.33 -8.13
N LYS A 263 10.68 23.01 -8.06
CA LYS A 263 11.77 22.15 -7.63
C LYS A 263 12.16 21.16 -8.71
N LYS A 264 13.31 20.52 -8.53
CA LYS A 264 13.70 19.37 -9.35
C LYS A 264 12.67 18.26 -9.18
N LEU A 265 12.40 17.51 -10.25
CA LEU A 265 11.36 16.48 -10.20
C LEU A 265 11.74 15.37 -9.21
N GLU A 266 13.02 15.05 -9.09
CA GLU A 266 13.59 14.08 -8.15
C GLU A 266 13.37 14.49 -6.67
N GLU A 267 13.04 15.75 -6.41
CA GLU A 267 12.75 16.25 -5.06
C GLU A 267 11.25 16.16 -4.71
N ILE A 268 10.40 15.74 -5.65
CA ILE A 268 8.95 15.55 -5.41
C ILE A 268 8.72 14.14 -4.86
N LYS A 269 8.35 14.00 -3.59
CA LYS A 269 8.16 12.69 -2.95
C LYS A 269 6.69 12.34 -2.77
N ILE A 270 6.29 11.16 -3.21
CA ILE A 270 4.93 10.64 -3.16
C ILE A 270 4.89 9.38 -2.28
N LEU A 271 4.08 9.40 -1.23
CA LEU A 271 3.84 8.24 -0.36
C LEU A 271 2.45 7.67 -0.56
N ASP A 272 2.37 6.36 -0.71
CA ASP A 272 1.16 5.59 -0.38
C ASP A 272 1.40 4.75 0.89
N PRO A 273 0.82 5.13 2.05
CA PRO A 273 1.06 4.46 3.33
C PRO A 273 0.22 3.18 3.52
N ALA A 274 -0.58 2.78 2.55
CA ALA A 274 -1.36 1.55 2.53
C ALA A 274 -1.50 1.06 1.07
N CYS A 275 -0.36 0.78 0.43
CA CYS A 275 -0.25 0.77 -1.02
C CYS A 275 -0.94 -0.42 -1.71
N GLY A 276 -1.18 -1.52 -1.00
CA GLY A 276 -1.84 -2.70 -1.55
C GLY A 276 -1.12 -3.22 -2.80
N SER A 277 -1.83 -3.24 -3.92
CA SER A 277 -1.28 -3.64 -5.23
C SER A 277 -0.59 -2.50 -6.00
N GLY A 278 -0.54 -1.30 -5.44
CA GLY A 278 0.26 -0.20 -5.98
C GLY A 278 -0.44 0.71 -6.98
N ASN A 279 -1.77 0.64 -7.13
CA ASN A 279 -2.50 1.41 -8.16
C ASN A 279 -2.19 2.92 -8.14
N PHE A 280 -2.13 3.52 -6.96
CA PHE A 280 -1.79 4.94 -6.81
C PHE A 280 -0.37 5.24 -7.27
N LEU A 281 0.59 4.38 -6.92
CA LEU A 281 1.98 4.52 -7.34
C LEU A 281 2.15 4.28 -8.84
N LEU A 282 1.42 3.32 -9.43
CA LEU A 282 1.44 3.06 -10.87
C LEU A 282 0.91 4.24 -11.68
N TYR A 283 -0.21 4.84 -11.27
CA TYR A 283 -0.74 6.02 -11.96
C TYR A 283 0.16 7.26 -11.72
N SER A 284 0.73 7.40 -10.51
CA SER A 284 1.72 8.45 -10.23
C SER A 284 2.98 8.29 -11.09
N PHE A 285 3.44 7.07 -11.34
CA PHE A 285 4.55 6.77 -12.24
C PHE A 285 4.25 7.29 -13.66
N GLU A 286 3.08 7.00 -14.20
CA GLU A 286 2.68 7.45 -15.55
C GLU A 286 2.66 8.98 -15.65
N LEU A 287 2.09 9.64 -14.63
CA LEU A 287 2.00 11.09 -14.62
C LEU A 287 3.38 11.74 -14.47
N LEU A 288 4.23 11.21 -13.58
CA LEU A 288 5.62 11.66 -13.44
C LEU A 288 6.39 11.48 -14.75
N GLN A 289 6.22 10.37 -15.45
CA GLN A 289 6.89 10.15 -16.73
C GLN A 289 6.62 11.30 -17.70
N LYS A 290 5.36 11.75 -17.79
CA LYS A 290 4.98 12.90 -18.62
C LYS A 290 5.65 14.19 -18.14
N MET A 291 5.69 14.43 -16.83
CA MET A 291 6.38 15.59 -16.24
C MET A 291 7.88 15.61 -16.56
N TYR A 292 8.56 14.46 -16.42
CA TYR A 292 9.99 14.31 -16.73
C TYR A 292 10.28 14.51 -18.22
N LEU A 293 9.46 13.94 -19.10
CA LEU A 293 9.57 14.16 -20.55
C LEU A 293 9.39 15.65 -20.91
N GLU A 294 8.40 16.31 -20.30
CA GLU A 294 8.19 17.76 -20.50
C GLU A 294 9.41 18.58 -20.06
N ARG A 295 10.10 18.14 -19.00
CA ARG A 295 11.30 18.79 -18.48
C ARG A 295 12.60 18.40 -19.20
N GLY A 296 12.50 17.59 -20.26
CA GLY A 296 13.62 17.29 -21.14
C GLY A 296 14.63 16.28 -20.58
N TYR A 297 14.20 15.45 -19.64
CA TYR A 297 15.01 14.34 -19.14
C TYR A 297 15.18 13.25 -20.21
N ASP A 298 16.28 12.52 -20.16
CA ASP A 298 16.54 11.39 -21.06
C ASP A 298 15.50 10.28 -20.81
N PRO A 299 14.67 9.90 -21.81
CA PRO A 299 13.70 8.82 -21.69
C PRO A 299 14.27 7.51 -21.12
N GLY A 300 15.55 7.21 -21.37
CA GLY A 300 16.23 6.02 -20.84
C GLY A 300 16.52 6.05 -19.34
N GLU A 301 16.50 7.23 -18.70
CA GLU A 301 16.80 7.39 -17.28
C GLU A 301 15.55 7.65 -16.42
N ILE A 302 14.47 8.15 -17.04
CA ILE A 302 13.23 8.59 -16.35
C ILE A 302 12.69 7.50 -15.41
N SER A 303 12.56 6.25 -15.90
CA SER A 303 12.03 5.15 -15.09
C SER A 303 12.86 4.91 -13.83
N SER A 304 14.19 4.98 -13.93
CA SER A 304 15.10 4.80 -12.79
C SER A 304 14.99 5.94 -11.80
N LEU A 305 14.94 7.19 -12.30
CA LEU A 305 14.78 8.38 -11.47
C LEU A 305 13.47 8.36 -10.70
N ILE A 306 12.34 8.03 -11.36
CA ILE A 306 11.02 7.96 -10.74
C ILE A 306 10.99 6.93 -9.61
N LEU A 307 11.43 5.70 -9.87
CA LEU A 307 11.39 4.63 -8.87
C LEU A 307 12.31 4.92 -7.68
N LYS A 308 13.46 5.53 -7.93
CA LYS A 308 14.45 5.83 -6.89
C LYS A 308 14.07 7.02 -6.03
N HIS A 309 13.54 8.09 -6.63
CA HIS A 309 13.43 9.39 -5.98
C HIS A 309 11.99 9.80 -5.64
N ASN A 310 11.01 9.35 -6.42
CA ASN A 310 9.65 9.88 -6.32
C ASN A 310 8.68 8.97 -5.57
N LEU A 311 8.72 7.66 -5.80
CA LEU A 311 7.66 6.75 -5.37
C LEU A 311 8.04 5.98 -4.10
N PHE A 312 7.17 6.06 -3.09
CA PHE A 312 7.33 5.41 -1.80
C PHE A 312 6.03 4.69 -1.41
N GLY A 313 6.14 3.44 -0.95
CA GLY A 313 4.99 2.61 -0.60
C GLY A 313 5.19 1.86 0.70
N ILE A 314 4.14 1.79 1.51
CA ILE A 314 4.11 0.98 2.73
C ILE A 314 2.86 0.11 2.69
N ASP A 315 3.01 -1.18 2.98
CA ASP A 315 1.88 -2.05 3.29
C ASP A 315 2.14 -2.87 4.56
N LEU A 316 1.07 -3.38 5.18
CA LEU A 316 1.21 -4.34 6.28
C LEU A 316 1.63 -5.71 5.76
N ASP A 317 1.19 -6.07 4.55
CA ASP A 317 1.39 -7.38 3.94
C ASP A 317 2.60 -7.39 2.99
N ASP A 318 3.58 -8.26 3.27
CA ASP A 318 4.76 -8.42 2.41
C ASP A 318 4.40 -8.81 0.98
N ARG A 319 3.32 -9.57 0.85
CA ARG A 319 2.77 -10.02 -0.43
C ARG A 319 2.29 -8.86 -1.29
N ALA A 320 1.61 -7.90 -0.67
CA ALA A 320 1.11 -6.69 -1.32
C ALA A 320 2.28 -5.79 -1.75
N ALA A 321 3.26 -5.60 -0.87
CA ALA A 321 4.49 -4.86 -1.18
C ALA A 321 5.24 -5.49 -2.37
N GLN A 322 5.44 -6.81 -2.39
CA GLN A 322 6.08 -7.52 -3.50
C GLN A 322 5.33 -7.35 -4.84
N LEU A 323 3.99 -7.38 -4.82
CA LEU A 323 3.17 -7.15 -6.02
C LEU A 323 3.30 -5.73 -6.56
N THR A 324 3.33 -4.75 -5.66
CA THR A 324 3.56 -3.35 -6.01
C THR A 324 4.93 -3.19 -6.67
N ILE A 325 5.97 -3.79 -6.09
CA ILE A 325 7.34 -3.78 -6.65
C ILE A 325 7.35 -4.45 -8.04
N LEU A 326 6.74 -5.63 -8.19
CA LEU A 326 6.65 -6.32 -9.48
C LEU A 326 5.92 -5.45 -10.53
N SER A 327 4.80 -4.84 -10.16
CA SER A 327 4.01 -4.03 -11.09
C SER A 327 4.77 -2.78 -11.54
N LEU A 328 5.45 -2.09 -10.62
CA LEU A 328 6.31 -0.94 -10.91
C LEU A 328 7.49 -1.35 -11.80
N TYR A 329 8.14 -2.47 -11.50
CA TYR A 329 9.22 -3.02 -12.32
C TYR A 329 8.76 -3.30 -13.76
N LEU A 330 7.61 -3.97 -13.93
CA LEU A 330 7.05 -4.27 -15.25
C LEU A 330 6.67 -3.00 -16.01
N LYS A 331 6.11 -2.00 -15.32
CA LYS A 331 5.79 -0.70 -15.91
C LYS A 331 7.05 0.00 -16.41
N ALA A 332 8.09 0.06 -15.57
CA ALA A 332 9.39 0.63 -15.93
C ALA A 332 10.03 -0.10 -17.12
N ARG A 333 10.09 -1.44 -17.09
CA ARG A 333 10.65 -2.27 -18.19
C ARG A 333 9.91 -2.15 -19.52
N THR A 334 8.61 -1.85 -19.47
CA THR A 334 7.80 -1.64 -20.69
C THR A 334 8.20 -0.34 -21.40
N LEU A 335 8.63 0.66 -20.62
CA LEU A 335 8.96 2.00 -21.11
C LEU A 335 10.46 2.19 -21.35
N ASP A 336 11.28 1.53 -20.54
CA ASP A 336 12.73 1.44 -20.68
C ASP A 336 13.13 -0.02 -20.90
N ARG A 337 13.48 -0.35 -22.15
CA ARG A 337 13.91 -1.70 -22.54
C ARG A 337 15.33 -2.04 -22.08
N HIS A 338 16.11 -1.07 -21.59
CA HIS A 338 17.41 -1.35 -21.01
C HIS A 338 17.25 -2.18 -19.73
N LYS A 339 18.17 -3.12 -19.51
CA LYS A 339 18.21 -3.96 -18.30
C LYS A 339 18.84 -3.16 -17.16
N ASN A 340 18.13 -2.12 -16.73
CA ASN A 340 18.53 -1.29 -15.62
C ASN A 340 18.14 -1.96 -14.30
N ARG A 341 19.02 -1.87 -13.31
CA ARG A 341 18.67 -2.23 -11.93
C ARG A 341 17.88 -1.07 -11.34
N TYR A 342 16.65 -1.35 -10.92
CA TYR A 342 15.77 -0.36 -10.32
C TYR A 342 15.88 -0.41 -8.79
N THR A 343 16.02 0.76 -8.18
CA THR A 343 15.83 0.96 -6.74
C THR A 343 14.39 1.40 -6.53
N MET A 344 13.65 0.71 -5.68
CA MET A 344 12.24 1.00 -5.38
C MET A 344 12.07 1.12 -3.86
N ASN A 345 11.34 2.15 -3.42
CA ASN A 345 11.15 2.43 -1.99
C ASN A 345 9.79 1.90 -1.51
N VAL A 346 9.57 0.60 -1.68
CA VAL A 346 8.34 -0.08 -1.23
C VAL A 346 8.71 -1.11 -0.18
N VAL A 347 8.09 -1.01 0.98
CA VAL A 347 8.40 -1.82 2.16
C VAL A 347 7.12 -2.41 2.76
N SER A 348 7.25 -3.55 3.42
CA SER A 348 6.19 -4.08 4.27
C SER A 348 6.53 -3.95 5.75
N ALA A 349 5.51 -4.00 6.59
CA ALA A 349 5.66 -4.02 8.05
C ALA A 349 5.89 -5.43 8.63
N ASP A 350 5.90 -6.49 7.80
CA ASP A 350 6.10 -7.88 8.22
C ASP A 350 7.60 -8.26 8.28
N PHE A 351 8.29 -7.67 9.26
CA PHE A 351 9.67 -8.01 9.57
C PHE A 351 9.83 -8.45 11.03
N HIS A 352 11.00 -9.00 11.35
CA HIS A 352 11.33 -9.50 12.69
C HIS A 352 12.62 -8.86 13.18
N LEU A 353 12.53 -8.19 14.31
CA LEU A 353 13.70 -7.65 14.98
C LEU A 353 14.23 -8.66 15.99
N SER A 354 15.49 -9.02 15.86
CA SER A 354 16.23 -9.83 16.84
C SER A 354 17.43 -9.04 17.33
N ASP A 355 17.66 -9.07 18.65
CA ASP A 355 18.91 -8.54 19.19
C ASP A 355 20.07 -9.36 18.61
N SER A 356 20.98 -8.65 17.92
CA SER A 356 22.09 -9.26 17.21
C SER A 356 23.44 -8.70 17.68
N LEU A 357 24.52 -9.43 17.39
CA LEU A 357 25.87 -8.96 17.68
C LEU A 357 26.19 -7.69 16.87
N GLU A 358 25.64 -7.59 15.67
CA GLU A 358 25.74 -6.46 14.75
C GLU A 358 25.07 -5.22 15.33
N LEU A 359 23.84 -5.33 15.85
CA LEU A 359 23.18 -4.23 16.54
C LEU A 359 23.96 -3.80 17.79
N THR A 360 24.50 -4.77 18.53
CA THR A 360 25.36 -4.49 19.70
C THR A 360 26.62 -3.73 19.30
N ALA A 361 27.21 -4.04 18.14
CA ALA A 361 28.36 -3.31 17.61
C ALA A 361 28.00 -1.86 17.26
N VAL A 362 26.84 -1.63 16.63
CA VAL A 362 26.34 -0.26 16.35
C VAL A 362 26.06 0.50 17.65
N ARG A 363 25.42 -0.13 18.64
CA ARG A 363 25.25 0.47 19.98
C ARG A 363 26.59 0.84 20.60
N ASN A 364 27.61 -0.02 20.49
CA ASN A 364 28.95 0.27 21.01
C ASN A 364 29.66 1.41 20.26
N LYS A 365 29.44 1.54 18.94
CA LYS A 365 29.94 2.67 18.13
C LYS A 365 29.45 4.01 18.71
N TYR A 366 28.18 4.05 19.14
CA TYR A 366 27.52 5.23 19.69
C TYR A 366 27.46 5.26 21.23
N ARG A 367 28.29 4.49 21.95
CA ARG A 367 28.18 4.32 23.40
C ARG A 367 28.27 5.62 24.22
N SER A 368 28.96 6.63 23.69
CA SER A 368 29.14 7.94 24.35
C SER A 368 28.05 8.95 24.00
N ASP A 369 27.21 8.66 23.00
CA ASP A 369 26.11 9.52 22.60
C ASP A 369 24.80 8.94 23.13
N THR A 370 24.38 9.42 24.29
CA THR A 370 23.13 8.99 24.92
C THR A 370 21.91 9.33 24.08
N THR A 371 21.97 10.35 23.21
CA THR A 371 20.84 10.74 22.36
C THR A 371 20.64 9.72 21.25
N VAL A 372 21.74 9.28 20.64
CA VAL A 372 21.71 8.21 19.63
C VAL A 372 21.31 6.88 20.25
N GLN A 373 21.76 6.55 21.47
CA GLN A 373 21.30 5.34 22.17
C GLN A 373 19.78 5.35 22.40
N ASP A 374 19.23 6.45 22.92
CA ASP A 374 17.78 6.57 23.13
C ASP A 374 17.02 6.49 21.79
N PHE A 375 17.57 7.05 20.71
CA PHE A 375 16.98 6.94 19.38
C PHE A 375 16.96 5.49 18.88
N ILE A 376 18.08 4.76 19.01
CA ILE A 376 18.15 3.32 18.66
C ILE A 376 17.08 2.55 19.45
N ASP A 377 16.99 2.77 20.77
CA ASP A 377 16.01 2.08 21.61
C ASP A 377 14.57 2.48 21.29
N LEU A 378 14.32 3.75 20.94
CA LEU A 378 13.01 4.20 20.48
C LEU A 378 12.59 3.47 19.21
N ILE A 379 13.45 3.48 18.18
CA ILE A 379 13.20 2.79 16.90
C ILE A 379 12.96 1.30 17.15
N TRP A 380 13.86 0.64 17.88
CA TRP A 380 13.78 -0.79 18.14
C TRP A 380 12.48 -1.17 18.88
N ASN A 381 12.03 -0.34 19.81
CA ASN A 381 10.78 -0.59 20.54
C ASN A 381 9.53 -0.26 19.73
N GLN A 382 9.53 0.82 18.93
CA GLN A 382 8.39 1.14 18.06
C GLN A 382 8.20 0.07 16.98
N LEU A 383 9.29 -0.39 16.36
CA LEU A 383 9.24 -1.34 15.26
C LEU A 383 8.79 -2.75 15.68
N LYS A 384 8.84 -3.11 16.97
CA LYS A 384 8.25 -4.36 17.48
C LYS A 384 6.73 -4.43 17.24
N ASP A 385 6.08 -3.28 17.24
CA ASP A 385 4.64 -3.16 16.97
C ASP A 385 4.36 -2.93 15.47
N ALA A 386 5.35 -2.93 14.58
CA ALA A 386 5.15 -2.53 13.18
C ALA A 386 4.19 -3.44 12.41
N SER A 387 4.35 -4.76 12.52
CA SER A 387 3.47 -5.74 11.87
C SER A 387 2.00 -5.60 12.26
N ALA A 388 1.74 -4.92 13.37
CA ALA A 388 0.44 -4.78 13.97
C ALA A 388 -0.34 -3.53 13.52
N ILE A 389 0.36 -2.43 13.30
CA ILE A 389 -0.26 -1.10 13.09
C ILE A 389 0.31 -0.38 11.85
N GLY A 390 1.38 -0.90 11.27
CA GLY A 390 1.95 -0.45 10.00
C GLY A 390 2.30 1.03 10.03
N SER A 391 1.89 1.74 8.99
CA SER A 391 2.19 3.17 8.80
C SER A 391 1.56 4.10 9.85
N LEU A 392 0.66 3.60 10.71
CA LEU A 392 0.16 4.35 11.86
C LEU A 392 1.19 4.50 12.99
N LEU A 393 2.33 3.82 12.92
CA LEU A 393 3.46 4.09 13.80
C LEU A 393 3.91 5.55 13.68
N ASP A 394 3.93 6.25 14.81
CA ASP A 394 4.35 7.66 14.91
C ASP A 394 5.72 7.78 15.56
N ILE A 395 6.76 7.35 14.84
CA ILE A 395 8.16 7.47 15.27
C ILE A 395 8.52 8.95 15.47
N THR A 396 8.06 9.81 14.56
CA THR A 396 8.31 11.26 14.59
C THR A 396 7.80 11.92 15.87
N GLY A 397 6.56 11.66 16.27
CA GLY A 397 5.98 12.26 17.48
C GLY A 397 6.60 11.72 18.76
N GLU A 398 6.96 10.44 18.84
CA GLU A 398 7.68 9.91 20.01
C GLU A 398 9.10 10.50 20.12
N LEU A 399 9.75 10.74 18.98
CA LEU A 399 11.05 11.39 18.92
C LEU A 399 10.97 12.85 19.36
N GLU A 400 9.95 13.60 18.95
CA GLU A 400 9.70 14.95 19.46
C GLU A 400 9.50 14.98 20.98
N ARG A 401 8.74 14.03 21.54
CA ARG A 401 8.57 13.92 23.00
C ARG A 401 9.87 13.59 23.73
N LEU A 402 10.70 12.73 23.14
CA LEU A 402 12.04 12.43 23.65
C LEU A 402 12.91 13.69 23.67
N LYS A 403 12.89 14.45 22.56
CA LYS A 403 13.58 15.73 22.40
C LYS A 403 13.12 16.75 23.45
N GLU A 404 11.81 16.89 23.68
CA GLU A 404 11.25 17.81 24.68
C GLU A 404 11.63 17.46 26.13
N LYS A 405 11.63 16.16 26.48
CA LYS A 405 12.09 15.71 27.81
C LYS A 405 13.56 16.08 28.04
N ARG A 406 14.40 15.97 27.01
CA ARG A 406 15.83 16.34 27.05
C ARG A 406 16.07 17.85 27.10
N LYS A 407 15.27 18.67 26.40
CA LYS A 407 15.32 20.14 26.52
C LYS A 407 15.11 20.63 27.94
N LYS A 408 14.32 19.90 28.75
CA LYS A 408 14.09 20.21 30.17
C LYS A 408 15.23 19.77 31.10
N SER A 409 16.23 19.04 30.59
CA SER A 409 17.34 18.45 31.36
C SER A 409 18.73 18.99 30.96
N ASP A 410 18.80 20.20 30.39
CA ASP A 410 20.02 20.98 30.12
C ASP A 410 21.07 20.33 29.17
N VAL A 411 20.63 19.59 28.15
CA VAL A 411 21.54 19.12 27.09
C VAL A 411 21.41 19.99 25.83
N MET A 412 22.57 20.46 25.37
CA MET A 412 22.80 21.22 24.13
C MET A 412 22.07 20.56 22.94
N PHE A 413 21.14 21.28 22.31
CA PHE A 413 20.36 20.78 21.18
C PHE A 413 21.05 21.16 19.87
N PHE A 414 21.24 20.18 18.98
CA PHE A 414 21.63 20.41 17.59
C PHE A 414 20.52 21.18 16.84
N SER A 415 20.90 21.89 15.77
CA SER A 415 19.94 22.36 14.76
C SER A 415 19.10 21.19 14.24
N GLU A 416 17.86 21.46 13.85
CA GLU A 416 16.93 20.45 13.33
C GLU A 416 17.52 19.67 12.14
N GLU A 417 18.21 20.37 11.24
CA GLU A 417 18.89 19.80 10.06
C GLU A 417 19.98 18.77 10.43
N ALA A 418 20.89 19.14 11.33
CA ALA A 418 21.95 18.25 11.84
C ALA A 418 21.39 16.99 12.51
N TRP A 419 20.20 17.08 13.12
CA TRP A 419 19.56 15.94 13.74
C TRP A 419 18.89 15.01 12.72
N SER A 420 18.23 15.54 11.68
CA SER A 420 17.70 14.72 10.58
C SER A 420 18.80 13.93 9.86
N GLU A 421 19.98 14.53 9.65
CA GLU A 421 21.14 13.79 9.12
C GLU A 421 21.60 12.69 10.08
N THR A 422 21.57 12.93 11.39
CA THR A 422 21.94 11.93 12.40
C THR A 422 20.99 10.74 12.40
N GLU A 423 19.67 10.97 12.28
CA GLU A 423 18.66 9.90 12.18
C GLU A 423 18.96 8.97 10.99
N ILE A 424 19.19 9.53 9.80
CA ILE A 424 19.50 8.77 8.58
C ILE A 424 20.81 7.99 8.74
N ASN A 425 21.87 8.65 9.24
CA ASN A 425 23.18 8.01 9.42
C ASN A 425 23.13 6.80 10.37
N VAL A 426 22.34 6.90 11.45
CA VAL A 426 22.17 5.79 12.40
C VAL A 426 21.42 4.62 11.74
N LEU A 427 20.37 4.90 10.96
CA LEU A 427 19.65 3.84 10.23
C LEU A 427 20.56 3.18 9.19
N GLU A 428 21.33 3.94 8.42
CA GLU A 428 22.33 3.46 7.45
C GLU A 428 23.41 2.59 8.13
N ASP A 429 23.91 3.01 9.29
CA ASP A 429 24.88 2.21 10.06
C ASP A 429 24.31 0.86 10.51
N ILE A 430 23.04 0.83 10.94
CA ILE A 430 22.37 -0.42 11.30
C ILE A 430 22.25 -1.31 10.05
N LYS A 431 21.75 -0.78 8.92
CA LYS A 431 21.64 -1.52 7.65
C LYS A 431 22.99 -2.07 7.21
N GLY A 432 24.04 -1.25 7.25
CA GLY A 432 25.40 -1.64 6.90
C GLY A 432 25.93 -2.77 7.77
N ALA A 433 25.73 -2.68 9.09
CA ALA A 433 26.20 -3.70 10.03
C ALA A 433 25.50 -5.06 9.84
N VAL A 434 24.22 -5.08 9.49
CA VAL A 434 23.44 -6.31 9.35
C VAL A 434 23.47 -6.91 7.94
N SER A 435 23.89 -6.14 6.93
CA SER A 435 23.91 -6.56 5.51
C SER A 435 24.70 -7.85 5.24
N SER A 436 25.70 -8.17 6.06
CA SER A 436 26.49 -9.41 5.94
C SER A 436 25.89 -10.62 6.66
N ASN A 437 24.84 -10.44 7.47
CA ASN A 437 24.21 -11.50 8.25
C ASN A 437 23.11 -12.19 7.43
N ARG A 438 23.37 -13.43 7.01
CA ARG A 438 22.43 -14.21 6.17
C ARG A 438 21.20 -14.74 6.91
N GLU A 439 21.19 -14.73 8.24
CA GLU A 439 20.10 -15.32 9.04
C GLU A 439 19.04 -14.27 9.40
N TYR A 440 19.45 -13.03 9.72
CA TYR A 440 18.53 -11.95 10.13
C TYR A 440 18.73 -10.61 9.42
N GLY A 441 19.73 -10.48 8.54
CA GLY A 441 20.10 -9.21 7.92
C GLY A 441 18.98 -8.55 7.12
N GLU A 442 18.30 -9.34 6.27
CA GLU A 442 17.20 -8.86 5.44
C GLU A 442 16.03 -8.31 6.27
N TYR A 443 15.70 -8.96 7.39
CA TYR A 443 14.64 -8.51 8.29
C TYR A 443 14.94 -7.15 8.91
N ILE A 444 16.17 -6.96 9.38
CA ILE A 444 16.56 -5.71 10.03
C ILE A 444 16.67 -4.61 8.98
N GLU A 445 17.23 -4.89 7.80
CA GLU A 445 17.29 -3.93 6.69
C GLU A 445 15.89 -3.45 6.29
N GLN A 446 14.93 -4.37 6.13
CA GLN A 446 13.53 -4.04 5.87
C GLN A 446 12.91 -3.17 6.97
N GLY A 447 13.16 -3.52 8.24
CA GLY A 447 12.70 -2.71 9.39
C GLY A 447 13.29 -1.30 9.41
N MET A 448 14.56 -1.14 9.01
CA MET A 448 15.21 0.17 8.93
C MET A 448 14.69 0.99 7.73
N ASN A 449 14.48 0.35 6.57
CA ASN A 449 13.85 1.00 5.42
C ASN A 449 12.42 1.46 5.77
N PHE A 450 11.67 0.63 6.50
CA PHE A 450 10.36 1.01 7.02
C PHE A 450 10.42 2.20 7.97
N ALA A 451 11.36 2.22 8.92
CA ALA A 451 11.55 3.35 9.83
C ALA A 451 11.90 4.65 9.08
N GLU A 452 12.79 4.59 8.09
CA GLU A 452 13.18 5.72 7.26
C GLU A 452 11.96 6.34 6.56
N LEU A 453 11.12 5.50 5.95
CA LEU A 453 9.90 5.94 5.28
C LEU A 453 8.89 6.60 6.23
N LEU A 454 8.86 6.20 7.51
CA LEU A 454 7.98 6.82 8.53
C LEU A 454 8.50 8.14 9.09
N ILE A 455 9.83 8.35 9.05
CA ILE A 455 10.48 9.58 9.53
C ILE A 455 10.45 10.66 8.44
N GLN A 456 10.63 10.26 7.18
CA GLN A 456 10.63 11.14 6.03
C GLN A 456 9.29 11.91 5.87
N LYS A 457 9.38 13.09 5.25
CA LYS A 457 8.23 13.89 4.80
C LYS A 457 8.04 13.84 3.29
N TYR A 458 6.79 14.03 2.85
CA TYR A 458 6.36 13.85 1.46
C TYR A 458 5.57 15.06 0.97
N ASP A 459 5.66 15.33 -0.34
CA ASP A 459 4.90 16.40 -0.98
C ASP A 459 3.46 16.00 -1.25
N VAL A 460 3.28 14.73 -1.57
CA VAL A 460 1.99 14.13 -1.87
C VAL A 460 1.85 12.85 -1.06
N VAL A 461 0.74 12.72 -0.34
CA VAL A 461 0.38 11.49 0.35
C VAL A 461 -0.98 11.04 -0.18
N ILE A 462 -1.06 9.84 -0.74
CA ILE A 462 -2.27 9.31 -1.37
C ILE A 462 -2.61 7.95 -0.80
N ALA A 463 -3.87 7.71 -0.45
CA ALA A 463 -4.23 6.44 0.18
C ALA A 463 -5.68 5.99 -0.07
N ASN A 464 -5.88 4.68 -0.13
CA ASN A 464 -7.14 4.04 0.21
C ASN A 464 -6.94 3.29 1.53
N PRO A 465 -7.12 3.95 2.68
CA PRO A 465 -6.84 3.33 3.97
C PRO A 465 -7.80 2.18 4.29
N PRO A 466 -7.44 1.28 5.22
CA PRO A 466 -8.33 0.20 5.67
C PRO A 466 -9.61 0.72 6.34
N TYR A 467 -10.76 0.13 6.02
CA TYR A 467 -12.07 0.48 6.58
C TYR A 467 -12.44 -0.51 7.69
N LEU A 468 -12.03 -0.22 8.92
CA LEU A 468 -12.25 -1.09 10.07
C LEU A 468 -12.94 -0.33 11.19
N ASP A 469 -14.18 -0.70 11.51
CA ASP A 469 -14.93 -0.08 12.59
C ASP A 469 -14.49 -0.62 13.95
N SER A 470 -14.50 0.25 14.96
CA SER A 470 -14.17 -0.13 16.33
C SER A 470 -14.98 -1.33 16.84
N SER A 471 -16.23 -1.53 16.41
CA SER A 471 -17.05 -2.68 16.82
C SER A 471 -16.44 -4.03 16.43
N ASP A 472 -15.70 -4.08 15.32
CA ASP A 472 -15.06 -5.30 14.81
C ASP A 472 -13.65 -5.51 15.36
N MET A 473 -13.07 -4.53 16.07
CA MET A 473 -11.72 -4.60 16.63
C MET A 473 -11.64 -5.36 17.96
N THR A 474 -10.49 -6.01 18.21
CA THR A 474 -10.10 -6.47 19.56
C THR A 474 -9.90 -5.30 20.53
N ASP A 475 -9.94 -5.59 21.83
CA ASP A 475 -9.86 -4.55 22.86
C ASP A 475 -8.45 -3.94 22.98
N GLU A 476 -7.42 -4.73 22.67
CA GLU A 476 -6.03 -4.28 22.56
C GLU A 476 -5.87 -3.26 21.42
N TYR A 477 -6.42 -3.56 20.25
CA TYR A 477 -6.35 -2.68 19.08
C TYR A 477 -7.13 -1.36 19.31
N LYS A 478 -8.31 -1.44 19.96
CA LYS A 478 -9.04 -0.24 20.40
C LYS A 478 -8.24 0.61 21.36
N LYS A 479 -7.58 -0.02 22.33
CA LYS A 479 -6.76 0.69 23.31
C LYS A 479 -5.62 1.42 22.63
N PHE A 480 -4.92 0.76 21.70
CA PHE A 480 -3.88 1.40 20.89
C PHE A 480 -4.39 2.65 20.17
N LEU A 481 -5.50 2.55 19.42
CA LEU A 481 -6.05 3.69 18.70
C LEU A 481 -6.50 4.80 19.64
N LYS A 482 -7.11 4.45 20.78
CA LYS A 482 -7.55 5.44 21.76
C LYS A 482 -6.39 6.20 22.40
N ASP A 483 -5.30 5.50 22.70
CA ASP A 483 -4.14 6.08 23.38
C ASP A 483 -3.33 6.99 22.43
N ARG A 484 -3.25 6.66 21.13
CA ARG A 484 -2.46 7.41 20.15
C ARG A 484 -3.24 8.34 19.22
N PHE A 485 -4.50 8.01 18.92
CA PHE A 485 -5.35 8.68 17.93
C PHE A 485 -6.67 9.15 18.53
N LYS A 486 -6.64 9.68 19.76
CA LYS A 486 -7.84 10.24 20.42
C LYS A 486 -8.53 11.29 19.54
N GLY A 487 -9.83 11.13 19.33
CA GLY A 487 -10.65 11.89 18.38
C GLY A 487 -10.74 11.29 16.96
N PHE A 488 -10.03 10.18 16.71
CA PHE A 488 -9.93 9.46 15.43
C PHE A 488 -10.01 7.93 15.60
N GLU A 489 -10.27 7.44 16.80
CA GLU A 489 -10.15 6.02 17.17
C GLU A 489 -11.36 5.15 16.79
N LYS A 490 -12.40 5.74 16.20
CA LYS A 490 -13.67 5.04 15.90
C LYS A 490 -13.60 4.15 14.68
N ASN A 491 -12.80 4.54 13.70
CA ASN A 491 -12.52 3.73 12.54
C ASN A 491 -11.10 4.00 12.07
N LEU A 492 -10.44 2.97 11.57
CA LEU A 492 -9.04 3.03 11.19
C LEU A 492 -8.76 4.08 10.11
N TYR A 493 -9.67 4.29 9.14
CA TYR A 493 -9.48 5.34 8.13
C TYR A 493 -9.35 6.75 8.76
N ALA A 494 -9.98 7.01 9.90
CA ALA A 494 -9.91 8.32 10.55
C ALA A 494 -8.51 8.54 11.17
N ALA A 495 -7.89 7.51 11.74
CA ALA A 495 -6.49 7.58 12.16
C ALA A 495 -5.56 7.84 10.97
N PHE A 496 -5.82 7.22 9.82
CA PHE A 496 -5.09 7.48 8.58
C PHE A 496 -5.26 8.91 8.06
N ILE A 497 -6.43 9.55 8.20
CA ILE A 497 -6.59 10.96 7.83
C ILE A 497 -5.57 11.84 8.56
N LYS A 498 -5.43 11.63 9.87
CA LYS A 498 -4.43 12.35 10.67
C LYS A 498 -3.02 11.97 10.26
N ARG A 499 -2.72 10.68 10.16
CA ARG A 499 -1.36 10.20 9.89
C ARG A 499 -0.84 10.60 8.52
N CYS A 500 -1.68 10.57 7.48
CA CYS A 500 -1.30 11.02 6.14
C CYS A 500 -0.92 12.50 6.11
N ALA A 501 -1.62 13.36 6.85
CA ALA A 501 -1.20 14.76 6.99
C ALA A 501 0.06 14.92 7.85
N ASP A 502 0.29 14.06 8.85
CA ASP A 502 1.54 14.07 9.61
C ASP A 502 2.75 13.72 8.71
N PHE A 503 2.56 12.87 7.68
CA PHE A 503 3.58 12.57 6.65
C PHE A 503 3.81 13.71 5.64
N ALA A 504 2.79 14.49 5.32
CA ALA A 504 2.93 15.57 4.36
C ALA A 504 3.81 16.73 4.89
N VAL A 505 4.60 17.37 4.02
CA VAL A 505 5.24 18.67 4.28
C VAL A 505 4.18 19.77 4.39
N GLU A 506 4.51 20.90 5.01
CA GLU A 506 3.62 22.08 4.97
C GLU A 506 3.41 22.53 3.51
N GLY A 507 2.17 22.82 3.16
CA GLY A 507 1.72 23.01 1.77
C GLY A 507 1.60 21.72 0.96
N GLY A 508 2.02 20.55 1.47
CA GLY A 508 1.86 19.27 0.76
C GLY A 508 0.39 18.87 0.59
N CYS A 509 0.11 18.01 -0.40
CA CYS A 509 -1.22 17.52 -0.69
C CYS A 509 -1.47 16.14 -0.08
N VAL A 510 -2.68 15.91 0.44
CA VAL A 510 -3.14 14.60 0.93
C VAL A 510 -4.44 14.23 0.22
N GLY A 511 -4.46 13.12 -0.51
CA GLY A 511 -5.63 12.64 -1.25
C GLY A 511 -6.08 11.26 -0.79
N MET A 512 -7.32 11.11 -0.35
CA MET A 512 -7.81 9.82 0.17
C MET A 512 -9.21 9.49 -0.31
N ILE A 513 -9.48 8.20 -0.52
CA ILE A 513 -10.86 7.67 -0.58
C ILE A 513 -11.18 6.99 0.75
N THR A 514 -12.26 7.42 1.41
CA THR A 514 -12.65 6.93 2.74
C THR A 514 -14.16 6.75 2.84
N PRO A 515 -14.65 6.05 3.88
CA PRO A 515 -16.07 6.07 4.20
C PRO A 515 -16.56 7.47 4.53
N GLN A 516 -17.78 7.81 4.14
CA GLN A 516 -18.35 9.16 4.36
C GLN A 516 -18.86 9.42 5.80
N THR A 517 -18.81 8.42 6.69
CA THR A 517 -19.43 8.49 8.02
C THR A 517 -18.88 9.63 8.89
N TYR A 518 -17.60 10.01 8.71
CA TYR A 518 -17.01 11.15 9.42
C TYR A 518 -17.72 12.47 9.09
N MET A 519 -18.42 12.58 7.96
CA MET A 519 -19.12 13.81 7.57
C MET A 519 -20.25 14.18 8.53
N PHE A 520 -20.86 13.21 9.21
CA PHE A 520 -22.15 13.42 9.91
C PHE A 520 -22.16 12.96 11.36
N ILE A 521 -21.49 11.85 11.69
CA ILE A 521 -21.69 11.16 12.97
C ILE A 521 -20.97 11.90 14.10
N SER A 522 -21.63 12.08 15.25
CA SER A 522 -21.11 12.82 16.40
C SER A 522 -19.78 12.28 16.94
N SER A 523 -19.54 10.98 16.85
CA SER A 523 -18.29 10.35 17.29
C SER A 523 -17.06 10.76 16.47
N TYR A 524 -17.25 11.41 15.32
CA TYR A 524 -16.20 11.98 14.46
C TYR A 524 -16.14 13.51 14.52
N GLU A 525 -16.76 14.14 15.53
CA GLU A 525 -16.73 15.60 15.68
C GLU A 525 -15.31 16.16 15.74
N GLU A 526 -14.42 15.52 16.49
CA GLU A 526 -13.02 15.94 16.59
C GLU A 526 -12.26 15.72 15.27
N THR A 527 -12.50 14.60 14.58
CA THR A 527 -11.98 14.37 13.22
C THR A 527 -12.37 15.52 12.27
N ARG A 528 -13.66 15.88 12.21
CA ARG A 528 -14.13 16.97 11.33
C ARG A 528 -13.55 18.31 11.69
N LYS A 529 -13.54 18.66 12.99
CA LYS A 529 -12.94 19.92 13.44
C LYS A 529 -11.47 19.98 13.10
N TRP A 530 -10.73 18.88 13.24
CA TRP A 530 -9.32 18.85 12.89
C TRP A 530 -9.13 19.08 11.39
N ILE A 531 -9.88 18.37 10.53
CA ILE A 531 -9.85 18.57 9.08
C ILE A 531 -10.10 20.06 8.76
N LEU A 532 -11.21 20.61 9.27
CA LEU A 532 -11.69 21.94 8.91
C LEU A 532 -10.90 23.11 9.53
N ASN A 533 -10.05 22.86 10.52
CA ASN A 533 -9.29 23.91 11.21
C ASN A 533 -7.79 23.85 10.95
N LYS A 534 -7.27 22.69 10.53
CA LYS A 534 -5.82 22.47 10.36
C LYS A 534 -5.39 22.27 8.92
N ASN A 535 -6.34 22.07 8.01
CA ASN A 535 -6.08 21.78 6.61
C ASN A 535 -6.99 22.62 5.72
N GLN A 536 -6.52 22.94 4.52
CA GLN A 536 -7.32 23.55 3.47
C GLN A 536 -7.94 22.43 2.64
N LEU A 537 -9.26 22.43 2.49
CA LEU A 537 -9.95 21.49 1.61
C LEU A 537 -9.84 21.98 0.16
N VAL A 538 -9.35 21.10 -0.70
CA VAL A 538 -9.04 21.40 -2.10
C VAL A 538 -10.10 20.82 -3.03
N ASP A 539 -10.45 19.55 -2.82
CA ASP A 539 -11.42 18.81 -3.63
C ASP A 539 -12.20 17.81 -2.76
N PHE A 540 -13.48 17.63 -3.06
CA PHE A 540 -14.33 16.67 -2.36
C PHE A 540 -15.33 15.99 -3.30
N ALA A 541 -15.19 14.69 -3.55
CA ALA A 541 -16.18 13.93 -4.31
C ALA A 541 -17.00 13.02 -3.38
N HIS A 542 -18.28 13.34 -3.21
CA HIS A 542 -19.21 12.61 -2.33
C HIS A 542 -20.00 11.58 -3.13
N PHE A 543 -19.57 10.32 -3.12
CA PHE A 543 -20.21 9.27 -3.91
C PHE A 543 -21.48 8.70 -3.27
N GLY A 544 -21.58 8.64 -1.95
CA GLY A 544 -22.70 7.93 -1.32
C GLY A 544 -22.51 6.41 -1.33
N LEU A 545 -23.59 5.70 -0.99
CA LEU A 545 -23.61 4.24 -0.88
C LEU A 545 -23.47 3.52 -2.24
N GLY A 546 -22.49 2.63 -2.35
CA GLY A 546 -22.27 1.71 -3.46
C GLY A 546 -21.79 2.38 -4.76
N GLY A 547 -21.58 1.59 -5.82
CA GLY A 547 -21.24 2.11 -7.15
C GLY A 547 -19.83 2.70 -7.28
N VAL A 548 -18.92 2.41 -6.35
CA VAL A 548 -17.49 2.73 -6.52
C VAL A 548 -16.69 1.42 -6.61
N PHE A 549 -16.75 0.59 -5.58
CA PHE A 549 -16.04 -0.70 -5.52
C PHE A 549 -16.87 -1.88 -6.06
N GLY A 550 -17.35 -1.77 -7.31
CA GLY A 550 -18.14 -2.82 -7.95
C GLY A 550 -19.42 -3.17 -7.17
N GLU A 551 -19.62 -4.45 -6.84
CA GLU A 551 -20.79 -4.95 -6.08
C GLU A 551 -20.76 -4.58 -4.58
N ALA A 552 -19.64 -4.06 -4.06
CA ALA A 552 -19.55 -3.70 -2.65
C ALA A 552 -20.42 -2.47 -2.34
N LEU A 553 -21.36 -2.63 -1.41
CA LEU A 553 -22.22 -1.56 -0.90
C LEU A 553 -21.49 -0.78 0.22
N VAL A 554 -20.47 -0.01 -0.15
CA VAL A 554 -19.73 0.87 0.77
C VAL A 554 -20.04 2.32 0.45
N ASP A 555 -20.25 3.14 1.48
CA ASP A 555 -20.52 4.57 1.39
C ASP A 555 -19.21 5.37 1.35
N THR A 556 -18.88 5.98 0.22
CA THR A 556 -17.53 6.52 -0.02
C THR A 556 -17.52 8.01 -0.35
N ALA A 557 -16.43 8.66 0.02
CA ALA A 557 -16.08 10.00 -0.39
C ALA A 557 -14.57 10.10 -0.66
N VAL A 558 -14.20 10.89 -1.68
CA VAL A 558 -12.84 11.36 -1.88
C VAL A 558 -12.68 12.70 -1.20
N ILE A 559 -11.56 12.87 -0.51
CA ILE A 559 -11.14 14.14 0.07
C ILE A 559 -9.70 14.43 -0.36
N VAL A 560 -9.49 15.63 -0.87
CA VAL A 560 -8.15 16.19 -1.12
C VAL A 560 -7.96 17.39 -0.21
N LEU A 561 -6.86 17.34 0.55
CA LEU A 561 -6.45 18.35 1.50
C LEU A 561 -5.10 18.92 1.07
N GLU A 562 -4.90 20.18 1.35
CA GLU A 562 -3.58 20.77 1.47
C GLU A 562 -3.26 20.95 2.96
N LYS A 563 -2.05 20.55 3.37
CA LYS A 563 -1.56 20.76 4.73
C LYS A 563 -1.19 22.23 4.92
N ALA A 564 -2.22 23.03 5.11
CA ALA A 564 -2.14 24.45 5.38
C ALA A 564 -3.37 24.90 6.17
N PRO A 565 -3.29 25.97 6.97
CA PRO A 565 -4.49 26.57 7.56
C PRO A 565 -5.52 26.96 6.49
N PRO A 566 -6.83 26.90 6.79
CA PRO A 566 -7.86 27.24 5.82
C PRO A 566 -7.74 28.70 5.36
N ASN A 567 -7.89 28.92 4.05
CA ASN A 567 -7.86 30.24 3.43
C ASN A 567 -9.29 30.78 3.16
N SER A 568 -9.39 31.91 2.45
CA SER A 568 -10.67 32.54 2.09
C SER A 568 -11.31 31.99 0.84
N ASP A 569 -10.67 31.04 0.15
CA ASP A 569 -11.17 30.52 -1.13
C ASP A 569 -12.31 29.54 -0.91
N ASP A 570 -13.16 29.43 -1.92
CA ASP A 570 -14.23 28.44 -1.92
C ASP A 570 -13.64 27.05 -2.19
N CYS A 571 -14.11 26.06 -1.43
CA CYS A 571 -13.79 24.67 -1.67
C CYS A 571 -14.82 24.04 -2.61
N LEU A 572 -14.39 23.03 -3.38
CA LEU A 572 -15.24 22.36 -4.36
C LEU A 572 -15.83 21.05 -3.80
N PHE A 573 -17.14 20.86 -3.99
CA PHE A 573 -17.86 19.65 -3.55
C PHE A 573 -18.71 19.06 -4.68
N PHE A 574 -18.39 17.85 -5.13
CA PHE A 574 -19.21 17.07 -6.05
C PHE A 574 -20.21 16.20 -5.28
N ASN A 575 -21.50 16.47 -5.44
CA ASN A 575 -22.59 15.69 -4.85
C ASN A 575 -23.08 14.60 -5.80
N LEU A 576 -22.45 13.43 -5.70
CA LEU A 576 -22.71 12.31 -6.60
C LEU A 576 -23.63 11.24 -5.97
N VAL A 577 -24.19 11.52 -4.79
CA VAL A 577 -25.08 10.61 -4.03
C VAL A 577 -26.37 10.28 -4.77
N LYS A 578 -26.85 11.20 -5.62
CA LYS A 578 -28.12 11.04 -6.36
C LYS A 578 -28.03 10.11 -7.57
N PHE A 579 -26.82 9.79 -8.03
CA PHE A 579 -26.62 8.89 -9.17
C PHE A 579 -26.75 7.43 -8.75
N GLU A 580 -27.14 6.57 -9.70
CA GLU A 580 -27.63 5.20 -9.46
C GLU A 580 -26.75 4.38 -8.50
N ARG A 581 -27.42 3.68 -7.57
CA ARG A 581 -26.76 2.79 -6.61
C ARG A 581 -26.27 1.54 -7.33
N GLY A 582 -25.03 1.14 -7.05
CA GLY A 582 -24.44 -0.11 -7.58
C GLY A 582 -23.87 -0.03 -9.00
N ASN A 583 -23.98 1.11 -9.69
CA ASN A 583 -23.35 1.30 -11.01
C ASN A 583 -22.32 2.43 -10.94
N ALA A 584 -21.06 2.11 -11.26
CA ALA A 584 -19.97 3.09 -11.24
C ALA A 584 -19.99 4.05 -12.43
N LYS A 585 -20.59 3.66 -13.55
CA LYS A 585 -20.55 4.44 -14.79
C LYS A 585 -21.23 5.82 -14.64
N PRO A 586 -22.46 5.94 -14.11
CA PRO A 586 -23.10 7.25 -13.91
C PRO A 586 -22.32 8.17 -12.97
N LYS A 587 -21.74 7.64 -11.89
CA LYS A 587 -20.95 8.43 -10.93
C LYS A 587 -19.67 8.96 -11.56
N ARG A 588 -18.98 8.11 -12.33
CA ARG A 588 -17.77 8.48 -13.07
C ARG A 588 -18.06 9.55 -14.12
N GLU A 589 -19.11 9.38 -14.92
CA GLU A 589 -19.51 10.33 -15.95
C GLU A 589 -19.90 11.68 -15.34
N ALA A 590 -20.66 11.68 -14.25
CA ALA A 590 -21.02 12.90 -13.53
C ALA A 590 -19.80 13.59 -12.89
N LEU A 591 -18.88 12.85 -12.28
CA LEU A 591 -17.66 13.46 -11.74
C LEU A 591 -16.88 14.18 -12.86
N ARG A 592 -16.69 13.50 -13.99
CA ARG A 592 -15.99 14.06 -15.15
C ARG A 592 -16.70 15.29 -15.72
N GLU A 593 -18.01 15.22 -15.93
CA GLU A 593 -18.81 16.36 -16.40
C GLU A 593 -18.73 17.54 -15.41
N GLY A 594 -18.76 17.27 -14.10
CA GLY A 594 -18.54 18.30 -13.07
C GLY A 594 -17.17 18.96 -13.18
N VAL A 595 -16.10 18.17 -13.31
CA VAL A 595 -14.73 18.69 -13.48
C VAL A 595 -14.64 19.53 -14.75
N GLU A 596 -15.13 19.02 -15.88
CA GLU A 596 -15.15 19.73 -17.16
C GLU A 596 -15.97 21.03 -17.10
N ALA A 597 -17.11 21.04 -16.40
CA ALA A 597 -17.94 22.24 -16.25
C ALA A 597 -17.18 23.34 -15.51
N ILE A 598 -16.60 23.04 -14.34
CA ILE A 598 -15.86 24.01 -13.53
C ILE A 598 -14.61 24.50 -14.26
N ARG A 599 -13.89 23.58 -14.91
CA ARG A 599 -12.73 23.90 -15.76
C ARG A 599 -13.06 24.89 -16.87
N ASN A 600 -14.29 24.85 -17.39
CA ASN A 600 -14.78 25.76 -18.43
C ASN A 600 -15.56 26.97 -17.88
N GLY A 601 -15.51 27.23 -16.57
CA GLY A 601 -16.22 28.34 -15.93
C GLY A 601 -17.75 28.22 -15.95
N LYS A 602 -18.27 27.00 -16.07
CA LYS A 602 -19.71 26.71 -16.11
C LYS A 602 -20.18 26.19 -14.76
N GLU A 603 -21.42 26.53 -14.42
CA GLU A 603 -22.10 25.93 -13.28
C GLU A 603 -22.48 24.47 -13.58
N CYS A 604 -22.46 23.63 -12.54
CA CYS A 604 -22.92 22.25 -12.63
C CYS A 604 -23.89 21.95 -11.47
N PRO A 605 -25.10 21.39 -11.73
CA PRO A 605 -26.15 21.22 -10.71
C PRO A 605 -25.81 20.31 -9.52
N TYR A 606 -24.69 19.61 -9.58
CA TYR A 606 -24.21 18.73 -8.51
C TYR A 606 -22.79 19.10 -8.08
N VAL A 607 -22.31 20.28 -8.44
CA VAL A 607 -21.09 20.86 -7.92
C VAL A 607 -21.44 22.07 -7.07
N HIS A 608 -20.92 22.10 -5.84
CA HIS A 608 -21.12 23.19 -4.90
C HIS A 608 -19.79 23.84 -4.59
N LEU A 609 -19.79 25.17 -4.55
CA LEU A 609 -18.69 25.98 -4.04
C LEU A 609 -19.07 26.48 -2.64
N LEU A 610 -18.17 26.29 -1.68
CA LEU A 610 -18.39 26.75 -0.32
C LEU A 610 -17.07 26.99 0.40
N ASN A 611 -16.88 28.21 0.92
CA ASN A 611 -15.77 28.48 1.81
C ASN A 611 -15.87 27.63 3.10
N GLN A 612 -14.74 27.03 3.49
CA GLN A 612 -14.66 26.10 4.61
C GLN A 612 -15.12 26.68 5.96
N THR A 613 -15.04 28.00 6.14
CA THR A 613 -15.50 28.65 7.37
C THR A 613 -17.02 28.61 7.53
N GLU A 614 -17.79 28.40 6.46
CA GLU A 614 -19.24 28.31 6.52
C GLU A 614 -19.73 27.06 7.26
N PHE A 615 -18.95 25.97 7.25
CA PHE A 615 -19.23 24.82 8.09
C PHE A 615 -19.27 25.23 9.56
N LYS A 616 -18.46 26.23 9.96
CA LYS A 616 -18.35 26.71 11.35
C LYS A 616 -19.65 27.32 11.91
N LYS A 617 -20.69 27.45 11.09
CA LYS A 617 -22.01 27.94 11.54
C LYS A 617 -22.86 26.85 12.18
N ILE A 618 -22.51 25.56 12.01
CA ILE A 618 -23.35 24.43 12.43
C ILE A 618 -22.67 23.63 13.55
N PRO A 619 -23.23 23.50 14.77
CA PRO A 619 -22.58 22.79 15.86
C PRO A 619 -22.06 21.39 15.49
N GLY A 620 -20.82 21.08 15.86
CA GLY A 620 -20.14 19.80 15.56
C GLY A 620 -19.52 19.69 14.15
N TYR A 621 -19.62 20.77 13.36
CA TYR A 621 -19.12 21.00 12.00
C TYR A 621 -19.24 19.85 10.99
N PRO A 622 -20.47 19.31 10.77
CA PRO A 622 -20.78 18.31 9.74
C PRO A 622 -20.60 18.86 8.31
N PHE A 623 -20.24 17.98 7.38
CA PHE A 623 -19.97 18.33 5.97
C PHE A 623 -21.28 18.40 5.16
N VAL A 624 -22.14 19.37 5.49
CA VAL A 624 -23.43 19.62 4.83
C VAL A 624 -23.34 20.80 3.86
N TYR A 625 -22.52 20.66 2.83
CA TYR A 625 -22.21 21.76 1.90
C TYR A 625 -23.42 22.19 1.03
N TRP A 626 -24.37 21.27 0.78
CA TRP A 626 -25.50 21.47 -0.14
C TRP A 626 -26.67 22.29 0.42
N ILE A 627 -26.69 22.58 1.74
CA ILE A 627 -27.79 23.34 2.33
C ILE A 627 -27.62 24.84 2.05
N SER A 628 -28.72 25.59 2.03
CA SER A 628 -28.67 27.03 1.77
C SER A 628 -28.10 27.84 2.95
N ASP A 629 -27.55 29.01 2.66
CA ASP A 629 -27.10 29.99 3.65
C ASP A 629 -28.20 30.30 4.67
N ARG A 630 -29.46 30.42 4.21
CA ARG A 630 -30.62 30.64 5.06
C ARG A 630 -30.73 29.56 6.15
N ILE A 631 -30.51 28.29 5.81
CA ILE A 631 -30.56 27.19 6.78
C ILE A 631 -29.36 27.26 7.73
N ARG A 632 -28.14 27.52 7.21
CA ARG A 632 -26.94 27.66 8.06
C ARG A 632 -27.10 28.77 9.09
N GLU A 633 -27.68 29.90 8.70
CA GLU A 633 -27.94 31.04 9.58
C GLU A 633 -28.94 30.75 10.70
N LEU A 634 -29.84 29.77 10.55
CA LEU A 634 -30.75 29.36 11.63
C LEU A 634 -29.99 28.80 12.83
N PHE A 635 -28.93 28.01 12.59
CA PHE A 635 -28.10 27.44 13.65
C PHE A 635 -27.31 28.50 14.42
N ARG A 636 -26.95 29.60 13.76
CA ARG A 636 -26.29 30.75 14.39
C ARG A 636 -27.27 31.63 15.16
N LYS A 637 -28.44 31.91 14.57
CA LYS A 637 -29.42 32.88 15.08
C LYS A 637 -30.22 32.34 16.26
N TYR A 638 -30.60 31.06 16.24
CA TYR A 638 -31.50 30.48 17.22
C TYR A 638 -30.79 29.53 18.17
N LYS A 639 -31.18 29.55 19.45
CA LYS A 639 -30.67 28.61 20.44
C LYS A 639 -31.23 27.20 20.17
N PRO A 640 -30.46 26.12 20.46
CA PRO A 640 -30.96 24.75 20.34
C PRO A 640 -32.22 24.51 21.18
N LEU A 641 -33.15 23.69 20.68
CA LEU A 641 -34.42 23.37 21.37
C LEU A 641 -34.20 22.85 22.80
N LYS A 642 -33.11 22.10 23.03
CA LYS A 642 -32.72 21.59 24.37
C LYS A 642 -32.51 22.68 25.43
N LYS A 643 -32.38 23.95 25.03
CA LYS A 643 -32.34 25.09 25.99
C LYS A 643 -33.72 25.54 26.46
N PHE A 644 -34.79 25.11 25.79
CA PHE A 644 -36.17 25.50 26.08
C PHE A 644 -37.03 24.34 26.56
N ALA A 645 -36.68 23.09 26.21
CA ALA A 645 -37.40 21.90 26.63
C ALA A 645 -36.45 20.71 26.80
N ASN A 646 -36.79 19.79 27.71
CA ASN A 646 -36.13 18.50 27.81
C ASN A 646 -36.55 17.65 26.60
N VAL A 647 -35.58 17.32 25.75
CA VAL A 647 -35.78 16.38 24.65
C VAL A 647 -35.51 14.98 25.19
N ALA A 648 -36.53 14.13 25.25
CA ALA A 648 -36.40 12.74 25.68
C ALA A 648 -36.26 11.82 24.45
N ALA A 649 -35.47 10.75 24.59
CA ALA A 649 -35.48 9.67 23.62
C ALA A 649 -36.82 8.91 23.70
N GLY A 650 -37.33 8.44 22.56
CA GLY A 650 -38.48 7.52 22.55
C GLY A 650 -38.17 6.21 23.27
N SER A 651 -39.21 5.45 23.64
CA SER A 651 -39.06 4.13 24.25
C SER A 651 -38.18 3.23 23.36
N GLN A 652 -37.09 2.70 23.91
CA GLN A 652 -36.23 1.71 23.24
C GLN A 652 -36.50 0.35 23.90
N THR A 653 -37.40 -0.43 23.32
CA THR A 653 -37.84 -1.74 23.86
C THR A 653 -36.79 -2.82 23.71
N SER A 654 -35.85 -2.67 22.77
CA SER A 654 -34.76 -3.62 22.47
C SER A 654 -35.24 -5.08 22.34
N ASP A 655 -36.49 -5.27 21.89
CA ASP A 655 -37.16 -6.55 21.71
C ASP A 655 -36.83 -7.23 20.37
#